data_AF-A0AAV0VZ31-F1
#
_entry.id   AF-A0AAV0VZ31-F1
#
_cell.length_a   1.000
_cell.length_b   1.000
_cell.length_c   1.000
_cell.angle_alpha   90.00
_cell.angle_beta   90.00
_cell.angle_gamma   90.00
#
_symmetry.space_group_name_H-M   'P 1'
#
loop_
_entity.id
_entity.type
_entity.pdbx_description
1 polymer ?
#
loop_
_entity_poly.entity_id
_entity_poly.type
_entity_poly.pdbx_seq_one_letter_code
_entity_poly.pdbx_strand_id
1 'polypeptide(L)'
;MNVTSDIVPEVQPGVFTHNSYTILSNFESANLARVKYVCKQIPGVDEDLEFHLWTNPDCGGTEFECNYKSWFYFALKGGIPGMHVRLNIVSSNNQSKMYSQGMTPVFKVDLGKSDKLNEKFSKASWSRIKEIPTYQVNNNQEFVLSFSHRSLKNIEATTYYAFTYPYTYTELCNSLSFYEKQFPLPSDLRENNEKDVYFYRETIVKSLENRSVDLLTISSFKGISEERECRLFGLFPDEKPRSHVFKNKKVIVMSARVHPGETPSSFVMNGLIKYLISKDEQADILRQNYVFKLIPMLNPDGVARGFYRTDTRGCNLNRFYLKPSLKLHPSIYAARSLILYHHLGYELRDELIEENSTSIFCSSSNNDDELNTKMKPTILNNDVDSLNVLLKKSQLCTADCFTNKGIDSGLYLYVDFHGHASKKGIFMYGNNFENMVDNIECMVYPTLMTINNQNFHYTSCNFSKHNMYSKDKKFGLSKEGSGRVAVLKYTGLIRSYTLECNYNTGRFVNYIPPKVHFVSERRPIQSVIPPKFTPTVFEQVGKSLAISILDLSNLNPNSRLDSSEFKSLAGLRELLRSNIINNCSRNRRLGSKSTSNINVDTPITSKQIKKSSISYDLMNPTTSKLLQPIKTIAAVAPKIKSIPLRKSKTMKKSGILKKNQKKRKMTPSKQKAVANTAENIIFSIHNCP
;
A
#
# COMPACT_ATOMS: atom_id res chain seq x y z
N MET A 1 66.13 -18.03 -5.51
CA MET A 1 65.33 -16.80 -5.65
C MET A 1 63.90 -17.16 -5.34
N ASN A 2 63.35 -16.72 -4.20
CA ASN A 2 61.96 -16.98 -3.86
C ASN A 2 61.09 -15.88 -4.45
N VAL A 3 60.23 -16.23 -5.40
CA VAL A 3 59.19 -15.33 -5.91
C VAL A 3 58.00 -15.44 -4.95
N THR A 4 57.86 -14.46 -4.06
CA THR A 4 56.65 -14.29 -3.26
C THR A 4 55.53 -13.79 -4.19
N SER A 5 54.52 -14.62 -4.40
CA SER A 5 53.30 -14.21 -5.10
C SER A 5 52.51 -13.23 -4.23
N ASP A 6 52.42 -11.97 -4.64
CA ASP A 6 51.57 -10.98 -3.97
C ASP A 6 50.09 -11.37 -4.11
N ILE A 7 49.53 -11.90 -3.02
CA ILE A 7 48.08 -12.12 -2.90
C ILE A 7 47.45 -10.74 -2.69
N VAL A 8 46.99 -10.12 -3.77
CA VAL A 8 46.15 -8.92 -3.71
C VAL A 8 44.89 -9.27 -2.92
N PRO A 9 44.59 -8.59 -1.79
CA PRO A 9 43.41 -8.90 -1.00
C PRO A 9 42.14 -8.65 -1.82
N GLU A 10 41.31 -9.68 -1.96
CA GLU A 10 40.04 -9.60 -2.67
C GLU A 10 39.11 -8.61 -1.93
N VAL A 11 38.80 -7.48 -2.57
CA VAL A 11 38.01 -6.40 -1.97
C VAL A 11 36.56 -6.87 -1.82
N GLN A 12 36.19 -7.30 -0.61
CA GLN A 12 34.84 -7.78 -0.32
C GLN A 12 33.78 -6.71 -0.67
N PRO A 13 32.82 -7.00 -1.58
CA PRO A 13 31.80 -6.05 -1.95
C PRO A 13 31.01 -5.53 -0.76
N GLY A 14 30.87 -4.20 -0.68
CA GLY A 14 30.14 -3.53 0.40
C GLY A 14 30.89 -3.39 1.73
N VAL A 15 32.19 -3.74 1.79
CA VAL A 15 33.08 -3.50 2.95
C VAL A 15 34.06 -2.38 2.59
N PHE A 16 34.11 -1.33 3.40
CA PHE A 16 34.97 -0.15 3.18
C PHE A 16 35.78 0.18 4.44
N THR A 17 37.11 0.15 4.37
CA THR A 17 38.00 0.41 5.52
C THR A 17 38.88 1.64 5.32
N HIS A 18 38.96 2.50 6.32
CA HIS A 18 39.86 3.67 6.32
C HIS A 18 40.09 4.22 7.73
N ASN A 19 41.33 4.57 8.10
CA ASN A 19 41.69 5.19 9.40
C ASN A 19 41.00 4.54 10.63
N SER A 20 41.07 3.22 10.75
CA SER A 20 40.40 2.38 11.77
C SER A 20 38.85 2.30 11.72
N TYR A 21 38.20 3.05 10.83
CA TYR A 21 36.77 2.91 10.55
C TYR A 21 36.53 1.77 9.55
N THR A 22 35.48 0.98 9.81
CA THR A 22 34.94 -0.01 8.88
C THR A 22 33.47 0.31 8.62
N ILE A 23 33.12 0.63 7.37
CA ILE A 23 31.74 0.85 6.93
C ILE A 23 31.28 -0.38 6.14
N LEU A 24 30.11 -0.91 6.50
CA LEU A 24 29.57 -2.17 6.01
C LEU A 24 28.20 -1.97 5.36
N SER A 25 27.98 -2.67 4.26
CA SER A 25 26.73 -2.71 3.49
C SER A 25 26.48 -4.08 2.85
N ASN A 26 27.16 -5.12 3.34
CA ASN A 26 27.07 -6.51 2.89
C ASN A 26 26.06 -7.32 3.74
N PHE A 27 24.87 -6.77 3.98
CA PHE A 27 23.80 -7.42 4.74
C PHE A 27 22.41 -7.07 4.18
N GLU A 28 21.38 -7.80 4.62
CA GLU A 28 20.01 -7.67 4.08
C GLU A 28 19.48 -6.23 4.17
N SER A 29 18.85 -5.76 3.09
CA SER A 29 18.32 -4.39 2.93
C SER A 29 19.36 -3.27 3.04
N ALA A 30 20.66 -3.57 3.15
CA ALA A 30 21.71 -2.57 3.06
C ALA A 30 21.78 -1.95 1.66
N ASN A 31 22.25 -0.71 1.58
CA ASN A 31 22.53 -0.04 0.30
C ASN A 31 23.61 1.03 0.47
N LEU A 32 24.81 0.74 -0.05
CA LEU A 32 25.85 1.70 -0.43
C LEU A 32 26.56 1.19 -1.70
N ALA A 33 26.87 2.11 -2.61
CA ALA A 33 27.67 1.89 -3.82
C ALA A 33 29.17 2.08 -3.55
N ARG A 34 29.51 3.13 -2.81
CA ARG A 34 30.88 3.60 -2.62
C ARG A 34 30.99 4.39 -1.32
N VAL A 35 32.15 4.33 -0.68
CA VAL A 35 32.56 5.24 0.38
C VAL A 35 33.88 5.91 -0.01
N LYS A 36 34.04 7.20 0.28
CA LYS A 36 35.30 7.94 0.13
C LYS A 36 35.53 8.75 1.40
N TYR A 37 36.72 8.62 1.98
CA TYR A 37 37.20 9.53 3.01
C TYR A 37 37.64 10.87 2.41
N VAL A 38 37.33 11.96 3.11
CA VAL A 38 37.65 13.33 2.73
C VAL A 38 38.30 14.00 3.93
N CYS A 39 39.61 14.25 3.85
CA CYS A 39 40.29 15.10 4.82
C CYS A 39 40.02 16.57 4.50
N LYS A 40 39.65 17.36 5.51
CA LYS A 40 39.72 18.82 5.48
C LYS A 40 40.73 19.26 6.54
N GLN A 41 41.96 19.54 6.09
CA GLN A 41 42.89 20.29 6.92
C GLN A 41 42.36 21.72 7.06
N ILE A 42 41.77 22.04 8.21
CA ILE A 42 41.44 23.41 8.61
C ILE A 42 42.52 23.83 9.62
N PRO A 43 43.41 24.77 9.29
CA PRO A 43 44.43 25.23 10.22
C PRO A 43 43.80 25.75 11.52
N GLY A 44 44.16 25.15 12.66
CA GLY A 44 43.71 25.58 14.00
C GLY A 44 42.40 24.98 14.50
N VAL A 45 41.84 23.94 13.87
CA VAL A 45 40.69 23.18 14.36
C VAL A 45 41.02 21.68 14.38
N ASP A 46 40.57 20.96 15.41
CA ASP A 46 40.68 19.48 15.45
C ASP A 46 40.09 18.86 14.17
N GLU A 47 40.69 17.76 13.69
CA GLU A 47 40.35 17.16 12.40
C GLU A 47 38.89 16.65 12.32
N ASP A 48 38.05 17.41 11.65
CA ASP A 48 36.68 17.05 11.29
C ASP A 48 36.70 15.91 10.23
N LEU A 49 36.77 14.65 10.67
CA LEU A 49 36.80 13.49 9.78
C LEU A 49 35.52 13.42 8.93
N GLU A 50 35.64 13.49 7.61
CA GLU A 50 34.48 13.53 6.70
C GLU A 50 34.45 12.29 5.78
N PHE A 51 33.30 11.62 5.70
CA PHE A 51 33.05 10.55 4.73
C PHE A 51 31.94 10.96 3.77
N HIS A 52 32.15 10.63 2.49
CA HIS A 52 31.14 10.71 1.43
C HIS A 52 30.71 9.29 1.09
N LEU A 53 29.40 9.03 1.15
CA LEU A 53 28.78 7.73 0.98
C LEU A 53 27.76 7.82 -0.16
N TRP A 54 27.94 7.04 -1.22
CA TRP A 54 27.00 7.00 -2.34
C TRP A 54 26.05 5.82 -2.18
N THR A 55 24.78 6.01 -2.51
CA THR A 55 23.79 4.92 -2.61
C THR A 55 23.82 4.30 -4.00
N ASN A 56 23.56 2.99 -4.09
CA ASN A 56 23.27 2.36 -5.37
C ASN A 56 21.88 2.81 -5.87
N PRO A 57 21.72 3.03 -7.18
CA PRO A 57 20.41 3.00 -7.80
C PRO A 57 19.75 1.63 -7.64
N ASP A 58 18.42 1.62 -7.64
CA ASP A 58 17.62 0.40 -7.79
C ASP A 58 18.09 -0.34 -9.07
N CYS A 59 18.35 -1.64 -8.96
CA CYS A 59 18.95 -2.46 -10.02
C CYS A 59 20.34 -1.98 -10.50
N GLY A 60 21.08 -1.23 -9.68
CA GLY A 60 22.41 -0.71 -10.03
C GLY A 60 23.40 -1.77 -10.50
N GLY A 61 24.13 -1.47 -11.58
CA GLY A 61 25.08 -2.40 -12.21
C GLY A 61 24.41 -3.52 -13.05
N THR A 62 23.14 -3.36 -13.45
CA THR A 62 22.42 -4.30 -14.32
C THR A 62 21.76 -3.58 -15.50
N GLU A 63 21.30 -4.33 -16.51
CA GLU A 63 20.52 -3.80 -17.64
C GLU A 63 19.19 -3.12 -17.22
N PHE A 64 18.72 -3.38 -16.00
CA PHE A 64 17.50 -2.81 -15.44
C PHE A 64 17.71 -1.58 -14.54
N GLU A 65 18.94 -1.02 -14.50
CA GLU A 65 19.30 0.08 -13.62
C GLU A 65 18.32 1.26 -13.71
N CYS A 66 17.83 1.69 -12.55
CA CYS A 66 16.79 2.69 -12.42
C CYS A 66 17.25 3.89 -11.60
N ASN A 67 16.84 5.09 -12.02
CA ASN A 67 17.17 6.37 -11.38
C ASN A 67 16.51 6.59 -9.98
N TYR A 68 16.20 5.54 -9.23
CA TYR A 68 15.71 5.59 -7.84
C TYR A 68 16.87 5.25 -6.90
N LYS A 69 17.22 6.17 -5.99
CA LYS A 69 18.42 6.09 -5.15
C LYS A 69 18.26 6.84 -3.83
N SER A 70 17.10 6.68 -3.18
CA SER A 70 16.80 7.36 -1.90
C SER A 70 16.97 6.47 -0.67
N TRP A 71 16.98 5.15 -0.83
CA TRP A 71 17.22 4.26 0.30
C TRP A 71 18.71 4.20 0.63
N PHE A 72 19.03 4.28 1.92
CA PHE A 72 20.34 3.91 2.45
C PHE A 72 20.14 3.13 3.74
N TYR A 73 20.96 2.10 3.91
CA TYR A 73 21.12 1.37 5.16
C TYR A 73 22.54 0.81 5.18
N PHE A 74 23.30 1.14 6.21
CA PHE A 74 24.69 0.70 6.39
C PHE A 74 25.03 0.57 7.88
N ALA A 75 26.19 0.01 8.17
CA ALA A 75 26.78 -0.03 9.50
C ALA A 75 28.16 0.62 9.51
N LEU A 76 28.58 1.13 10.66
CA LEU A 76 29.88 1.72 10.93
C LEU A 76 30.42 1.12 12.24
N LYS A 77 31.64 0.61 12.19
CA LYS A 77 32.36 -0.03 13.31
C LYS A 77 33.77 0.56 13.43
N GLY A 78 34.34 0.53 14.64
CA GLY A 78 35.68 1.03 14.91
C GLY A 78 35.75 2.57 14.94
N GLY A 79 36.90 3.10 14.53
CA GLY A 79 37.20 4.53 14.62
C GLY A 79 37.91 4.94 15.91
N ILE A 80 38.35 6.20 15.94
CA ILE A 80 39.05 6.80 17.09
C ILE A 80 38.03 7.14 18.19
N PRO A 81 38.10 6.56 19.40
CA PRO A 81 37.10 6.77 20.45
C PRO A 81 36.77 8.25 20.74
N GLY A 82 35.48 8.59 20.71
CA GLY A 82 34.99 9.94 21.01
C GLY A 82 35.08 10.95 19.85
N MET A 83 35.81 10.63 18.77
CA MET A 83 35.98 11.48 17.58
C MET A 83 34.66 11.77 16.87
N HIS A 84 34.47 13.00 16.42
CA HIS A 84 33.31 13.41 15.61
C HIS A 84 33.59 13.15 14.13
N VAL A 85 32.60 12.59 13.44
CA VAL A 85 32.72 12.15 12.05
C VAL A 85 31.51 12.65 11.26
N ARG A 86 31.73 13.43 10.21
CA ARG A 86 30.67 13.92 9.33
C ARG A 86 30.38 12.89 8.23
N LEU A 87 29.19 12.32 8.25
CA LEU A 87 28.70 11.37 7.24
C LEU A 87 27.83 12.10 6.23
N ASN A 88 28.21 12.04 4.95
CA ASN A 88 27.47 12.67 3.84
C ASN A 88 26.91 11.59 2.92
N ILE A 89 25.58 11.45 2.86
CA ILE A 89 24.91 10.61 1.86
C ILE A 89 24.80 11.43 0.57
N VAL A 90 25.62 11.11 -0.41
CA VAL A 90 25.78 11.82 -1.67
C VAL A 90 24.92 11.17 -2.77
N SER A 91 24.48 11.98 -3.73
CA SER A 91 23.84 11.52 -4.97
C SER A 91 22.49 10.81 -4.79
N SER A 92 21.75 11.07 -3.73
CA SER A 92 20.38 10.54 -3.62
C SER A 92 19.37 11.38 -4.42
N ASN A 93 18.16 10.85 -4.69
CA ASN A 93 17.11 11.67 -5.32
C ASN A 93 16.71 12.82 -4.37
N ASN A 94 16.24 13.95 -4.91
CA ASN A 94 15.84 15.11 -4.13
C ASN A 94 14.75 14.79 -3.09
N GLN A 95 15.15 14.81 -1.81
CA GLN A 95 14.28 14.66 -0.65
C GLN A 95 14.17 15.95 0.19
N SER A 96 14.58 17.11 -0.32
CA SER A 96 14.61 18.38 0.42
C SER A 96 13.28 18.71 1.09
N LYS A 97 12.15 18.40 0.44
CA LYS A 97 10.81 18.60 1.01
C LYS A 97 10.51 17.72 2.22
N MET A 98 11.14 16.56 2.37
CA MET A 98 10.97 15.67 3.52
C MET A 98 11.87 16.12 4.68
N TYR A 99 13.13 16.46 4.40
CA TYR A 99 14.09 16.93 5.40
C TYR A 99 13.78 18.35 5.91
N SER A 100 13.26 19.26 5.07
CA SER A 100 12.74 20.57 5.50
C SER A 100 11.57 20.49 6.48
N GLN A 101 10.89 19.34 6.54
CA GLN A 101 9.84 19.06 7.52
C GLN A 101 10.39 18.45 8.82
N GLY A 102 11.71 18.39 8.97
CA GLY A 102 12.41 17.85 10.14
C GLY A 102 12.48 16.32 10.18
N MET A 103 12.48 15.64 9.02
CA MET A 103 12.84 14.22 8.98
C MET A 103 14.31 14.08 9.39
N THR A 104 14.61 13.08 10.22
CA THR A 104 15.99 12.69 10.53
C THR A 104 16.17 11.19 10.30
N PRO A 105 17.36 10.74 9.85
CA PRO A 105 17.67 9.31 9.76
C PRO A 105 17.54 8.63 11.12
N VAL A 106 17.55 7.30 11.11
CA VAL A 106 17.59 6.50 12.34
C VAL A 106 18.93 5.81 12.50
N PHE A 107 19.28 5.50 13.75
CA PHE A 107 20.45 4.72 14.11
C PHE A 107 20.10 3.66 15.17
N LYS A 108 20.90 2.59 15.23
CA LYS A 108 20.85 1.54 16.26
C LYS A 108 22.29 1.16 16.60
N VAL A 109 22.63 1.09 17.89
CA VAL A 109 23.94 0.61 18.34
C VAL A 109 23.79 -0.84 18.81
N ASP A 110 24.60 -1.74 18.25
CA ASP A 110 24.83 -3.09 18.75
C ASP A 110 26.18 -3.10 19.49
N LEU A 111 26.20 -3.54 20.75
CA LEU A 111 27.39 -3.46 21.62
C LEU A 111 28.40 -4.60 21.40
N GLY A 112 28.12 -5.55 20.49
CA GLY A 112 29.05 -6.63 20.17
C GLY A 112 28.94 -7.83 21.11
N LYS A 113 30.05 -8.56 21.34
CA LYS A 113 30.04 -9.79 22.15
C LYS A 113 30.32 -9.54 23.63
N SER A 114 31.14 -8.54 23.96
CA SER A 114 31.59 -8.25 25.34
C SER A 114 30.46 -8.01 26.35
N ASP A 115 29.42 -7.27 25.95
CA ASP A 115 28.36 -6.81 26.86
C ASP A 115 27.13 -7.74 26.93
N LYS A 116 27.11 -8.86 26.19
CA LYS A 116 25.95 -9.79 26.16
C LYS A 116 25.72 -10.56 27.46
N LEU A 117 26.67 -10.53 28.39
CA LEU A 117 26.53 -11.06 29.75
C LEU A 117 25.54 -10.28 30.63
N ASN A 118 25.19 -9.03 30.25
CA ASN A 118 24.20 -8.22 30.94
C ASN A 118 22.85 -8.21 30.20
N GLU A 119 22.08 -9.30 30.30
CA GLU A 119 20.76 -9.45 29.63
C GLU A 119 19.84 -8.22 29.83
N LYS A 120 19.85 -7.63 31.04
CA LYS A 120 19.05 -6.45 31.44
C LYS A 120 19.25 -5.19 30.59
N PHE A 121 20.35 -5.07 29.84
CA PHE A 121 20.66 -3.90 29.00
C PHE A 121 20.76 -4.21 27.49
N SER A 122 20.55 -5.47 27.09
CA SER A 122 21.00 -6.00 25.81
C SER A 122 20.17 -5.64 24.56
N LYS A 123 18.99 -5.02 24.69
CA LYS A 123 18.07 -4.83 23.55
C LYS A 123 18.34 -3.52 22.77
N ALA A 124 19.34 -3.58 21.90
CA ALA A 124 19.64 -2.57 20.89
C ALA A 124 18.37 -2.08 20.17
N SER A 125 18.07 -0.77 20.25
CA SER A 125 16.83 -0.18 19.73
C SER A 125 17.09 0.94 18.72
N TRP A 126 16.20 1.08 17.75
CA TRP A 126 16.25 2.12 16.73
C TRP A 126 15.80 3.47 17.29
N SER A 127 16.66 4.47 17.22
CA SER A 127 16.39 5.86 17.60
C SER A 127 16.61 6.80 16.43
N ARG A 128 15.92 7.95 16.42
CA ARG A 128 16.22 9.02 15.45
C ARG A 128 17.50 9.74 15.83
N ILE A 129 18.28 10.18 14.84
CA ILE A 129 19.38 11.11 15.07
C ILE A 129 18.78 12.39 15.69
N LYS A 130 19.36 12.82 16.82
CA LYS A 130 18.92 13.97 17.61
C LYS A 130 19.38 15.29 17.01
N GLU A 131 20.61 15.33 16.51
CA GLU A 131 21.17 16.45 15.76
C GLU A 131 20.39 16.62 14.45
N ILE A 132 20.11 17.87 14.08
CA ILE A 132 19.35 18.18 12.87
C ILE A 132 20.29 18.00 11.67
N PRO A 133 20.02 17.07 10.74
CA PRO A 133 20.85 16.88 9.56
C PRO A 133 20.74 18.10 8.64
N THR A 134 21.86 18.49 8.03
CA THR A 134 21.85 19.49 6.96
C THR A 134 21.69 18.81 5.61
N TYR A 135 21.22 19.55 4.61
CA TYR A 135 21.13 19.04 3.25
C TYR A 135 21.34 20.14 2.22
N GLN A 136 21.85 19.75 1.06
CA GLN A 136 22.10 20.64 -0.07
C GLN A 136 21.65 19.97 -1.37
N VAL A 137 21.34 20.77 -2.39
CA VAL A 137 21.13 20.28 -3.75
C VAL A 137 22.18 20.93 -4.63
N ASN A 138 23.11 20.11 -5.12
CA ASN A 138 24.24 20.60 -5.92
C ASN A 138 23.76 21.00 -7.33
N ASN A 139 24.61 21.71 -8.08
CA ASN A 139 24.30 22.18 -9.45
C ASN A 139 23.82 21.05 -10.39
N ASN A 140 24.28 19.82 -10.17
CA ASN A 140 23.88 18.62 -10.92
C ASN A 140 22.52 18.02 -10.44
N GLN A 141 21.74 18.77 -9.66
CA GLN A 141 20.48 18.35 -9.00
C GLN A 141 20.61 17.18 -8.01
N GLU A 142 21.84 16.83 -7.63
CA GLU A 142 22.11 15.77 -6.65
C GLU A 142 21.83 16.26 -5.22
N PHE A 143 21.08 15.47 -4.46
CA PHE A 143 20.81 15.75 -3.04
C PHE A 143 21.89 15.11 -2.17
N VAL A 144 22.52 15.95 -1.35
CA VAL A 144 23.48 15.56 -0.32
C VAL A 144 22.83 15.76 1.04
N LEU A 145 22.86 14.72 1.88
CA LEU A 145 22.40 14.76 3.27
C LEU A 145 23.59 14.57 4.20
N SER A 146 23.80 15.49 5.15
CA SER A 146 24.93 15.45 6.06
C SER A 146 24.45 15.32 7.51
N PHE A 147 25.04 14.38 8.25
CA PHE A 147 24.80 14.21 9.69
C PHE A 147 26.05 13.72 10.43
N SER A 148 26.12 14.01 11.71
CA SER A 148 27.27 13.68 12.55
C SER A 148 27.13 12.30 13.20
N HIS A 149 28.24 11.56 13.22
CA HIS A 149 28.47 10.39 14.04
C HIS A 149 29.50 10.74 15.13
N ARG A 150 29.35 10.16 16.31
CA ARG A 150 30.38 10.22 17.36
C ARG A 150 30.87 8.81 17.65
N SER A 151 32.16 8.62 17.43
CA SER A 151 32.84 7.32 17.53
C SER A 151 32.70 6.76 18.95
N LEU A 152 32.30 5.50 19.06
CA LEU A 152 31.99 4.86 20.35
C LEU A 152 33.29 4.55 21.13
N LYS A 153 33.18 4.46 22.47
CA LYS A 153 34.30 4.01 23.31
C LYS A 153 34.63 2.53 23.10
N ASN A 154 33.60 1.69 22.95
CA ASN A 154 33.74 0.29 22.57
C ASN A 154 33.89 0.22 21.04
N ILE A 155 35.08 -0.14 20.55
CA ILE A 155 35.38 -0.27 19.12
C ILE A 155 34.81 -1.56 18.49
N GLU A 156 34.40 -2.55 19.29
CA GLU A 156 33.64 -3.71 18.80
C GLU A 156 32.19 -3.34 18.46
N ALA A 157 31.65 -2.32 19.12
CA ALA A 157 30.28 -1.89 18.92
C ALA A 157 30.07 -1.37 17.49
N THR A 158 28.92 -1.72 16.93
CA THR A 158 28.55 -1.42 15.54
C THR A 158 27.34 -0.50 15.52
N THR A 159 27.49 0.68 14.93
CA THR A 159 26.40 1.64 14.75
C THR A 159 25.79 1.48 13.37
N TYR A 160 24.55 1.03 13.32
CA TYR A 160 23.73 0.95 12.12
C TYR A 160 23.04 2.29 11.86
N TYR A 161 22.96 2.71 10.59
CA TYR A 161 22.31 3.93 10.12
C TYR A 161 21.38 3.63 8.94
N ALA A 162 20.15 4.13 8.97
CA ALA A 162 19.18 3.93 7.90
C ALA A 162 18.32 5.17 7.59
N PHE A 163 17.83 5.25 6.34
CA PHE A 163 16.93 6.31 5.85
C PHE A 163 15.72 6.54 6.76
N THR A 164 15.15 5.45 7.26
CA THR A 164 14.10 5.40 8.29
C THR A 164 14.20 4.03 8.97
N TYR A 165 13.33 3.75 9.94
CA TYR A 165 13.22 2.42 10.59
C TYR A 165 13.17 1.30 9.54
N PRO A 166 14.20 0.42 9.45
CA PRO A 166 14.16 -0.69 8.52
C PRO A 166 13.16 -1.75 9.01
N TYR A 167 12.69 -2.55 8.06
CA TYR A 167 11.90 -3.76 8.29
C TYR A 167 12.30 -4.72 7.17
N THR A 168 13.10 -5.74 7.48
CA THR A 168 13.68 -6.64 6.48
C THR A 168 12.74 -7.80 6.11
N TYR A 169 13.07 -8.59 5.09
CA TYR A 169 12.30 -9.77 4.74
C TYR A 169 12.56 -10.92 5.74
N THR A 170 13.78 -11.08 6.25
CA THR A 170 14.05 -12.00 7.38
C THR A 170 13.29 -11.63 8.64
N GLU A 171 13.19 -10.33 9.00
CA GLU A 171 12.37 -9.87 10.13
C GLU A 171 10.88 -10.20 9.95
N LEU A 172 10.36 -10.11 8.71
CA LEU A 172 9.00 -10.58 8.38
C LEU A 172 8.89 -12.09 8.61
N CYS A 173 9.72 -12.90 7.94
CA CYS A 173 9.65 -14.35 8.00
C CYS A 173 9.73 -14.87 9.43
N ASN A 174 10.62 -14.32 10.26
CA ASN A 174 10.72 -14.68 11.68
C ASN A 174 9.44 -14.36 12.45
N SER A 175 8.82 -13.19 12.21
CA SER A 175 7.56 -12.78 12.84
C SER A 175 6.40 -13.70 12.43
N LEU A 176 6.29 -14.02 11.13
CA LEU A 176 5.24 -14.91 10.62
C LEU A 176 5.39 -16.35 11.13
N SER A 177 6.61 -16.88 11.15
CA SER A 177 6.91 -18.22 11.71
C SER A 177 6.67 -18.29 13.23
N PHE A 178 6.80 -17.18 13.95
CA PHE A 178 6.42 -17.09 15.36
C PHE A 178 4.89 -17.16 15.54
N TYR A 179 4.12 -16.40 14.74
CA TYR A 179 2.65 -16.44 14.79
C TYR A 179 2.09 -17.80 14.37
N GLU A 180 2.64 -18.42 13.33
CA GLU A 180 2.26 -19.75 12.86
C GLU A 180 2.46 -20.84 13.94
N LYS A 181 3.54 -20.75 14.72
CA LYS A 181 3.77 -21.63 15.89
C LYS A 181 2.87 -21.32 17.08
N GLN A 182 2.40 -20.08 17.22
CA GLN A 182 1.52 -19.66 18.31
C GLN A 182 0.06 -20.10 18.08
N PHE A 183 -0.35 -20.27 16.82
CA PHE A 183 -1.71 -20.61 16.42
C PHE A 183 -1.71 -21.80 15.45
N PRO A 184 -1.32 -23.01 15.90
CA PRO A 184 -1.39 -24.21 15.08
C PRO A 184 -2.85 -24.53 14.71
N LEU A 185 -3.06 -25.11 13.53
CA LEU A 185 -4.37 -25.69 13.19
C LEU A 185 -4.58 -27.01 13.95
N PRO A 186 -5.82 -27.31 14.37
CA PRO A 186 -6.15 -28.58 15.00
C PRO A 186 -6.14 -29.73 13.98
N SER A 187 -6.03 -30.96 14.48
CA SER A 187 -6.22 -32.19 13.70
C SER A 187 -7.67 -32.41 13.26
N ASP A 188 -8.63 -31.95 14.07
CA ASP A 188 -10.07 -32.02 13.80
C ASP A 188 -10.69 -30.64 14.06
N LEU A 189 -11.40 -30.08 13.08
CA LEU A 189 -12.01 -28.74 13.22
C LEU A 189 -13.06 -28.67 14.33
N ARG A 190 -13.64 -29.82 14.73
CA ARG A 190 -14.70 -29.92 15.74
C ARG A 190 -14.19 -29.70 17.16
N GLU A 191 -12.87 -29.73 17.38
CA GLU A 191 -12.24 -29.55 18.70
C GLU A 191 -12.15 -28.07 19.12
N ASN A 192 -12.33 -27.13 18.19
CA ASN A 192 -12.08 -25.71 18.41
C ASN A 192 -13.32 -24.90 18.80
N ASN A 193 -13.11 -23.84 19.60
CA ASN A 193 -14.15 -22.85 19.87
C ASN A 193 -14.35 -21.95 18.63
N GLU A 194 -15.59 -21.62 18.27
CA GLU A 194 -15.91 -20.73 17.14
C GLU A 194 -15.19 -19.37 17.19
N LYS A 195 -14.76 -18.93 18.37
CA LYS A 195 -14.05 -17.67 18.63
C LYS A 195 -12.53 -17.75 18.52
N ASP A 196 -11.98 -18.96 18.50
CA ASP A 196 -10.53 -19.17 18.44
C ASP A 196 -9.94 -18.57 17.16
N VAL A 197 -8.67 -18.18 17.22
CA VAL A 197 -7.98 -17.54 16.11
C VAL A 197 -7.61 -18.61 15.09
N TYR A 198 -8.30 -18.60 13.94
CA TYR A 198 -7.81 -19.29 12.75
C TYR A 198 -6.69 -18.43 12.13
N PHE A 199 -5.48 -18.94 12.10
CA PHE A 199 -4.33 -18.32 11.45
C PHE A 199 -3.73 -19.34 10.47
N TYR A 200 -3.66 -19.00 9.19
CA TYR A 200 -3.06 -19.86 8.18
C TYR A 200 -2.14 -19.07 7.26
N ARG A 201 -0.88 -19.49 7.17
CA ARG A 201 0.13 -18.88 6.29
C ARG A 201 0.35 -19.77 5.08
N GLU A 202 0.50 -19.18 3.89
CA GLU A 202 0.75 -19.89 2.64
C GLU A 202 1.75 -19.12 1.79
N THR A 203 2.70 -19.78 1.09
CA THR A 203 3.37 -19.11 -0.03
C THR A 203 2.35 -18.95 -1.16
N ILE A 204 1.97 -17.73 -1.55
CA ILE A 204 1.08 -17.54 -2.71
C ILE A 204 1.84 -17.67 -4.03
N VAL A 205 3.08 -17.20 -4.09
CA VAL A 205 3.95 -17.32 -5.26
C VAL A 205 5.41 -17.16 -4.85
N LYS A 206 6.34 -17.59 -5.70
CA LYS A 206 7.76 -17.21 -5.59
C LYS A 206 8.00 -15.91 -6.34
N SER A 207 8.87 -15.06 -5.79
CA SER A 207 9.36 -13.85 -6.44
C SER A 207 10.34 -14.17 -7.57
N LEU A 208 10.84 -13.15 -8.27
CA LEU A 208 11.80 -13.33 -9.38
C LEU A 208 13.11 -13.97 -8.91
N GLU A 209 13.48 -13.76 -7.64
CA GLU A 209 14.65 -14.37 -7.00
C GLU A 209 14.27 -15.48 -6.00
N ASN A 210 13.13 -16.15 -6.24
CA ASN A 210 12.69 -17.34 -5.51
C ASN A 210 12.42 -17.15 -4.00
N ARG A 211 12.18 -15.92 -3.53
CA ARG A 211 11.68 -15.65 -2.17
C ARG A 211 10.18 -15.93 -2.11
N SER A 212 9.68 -16.44 -0.98
CA SER A 212 8.23 -16.62 -0.79
C SER A 212 7.54 -15.27 -0.67
N VAL A 213 6.51 -15.06 -1.47
CA VAL A 213 5.48 -14.05 -1.18
C VAL A 213 4.45 -14.75 -0.30
N ASP A 214 4.34 -14.34 0.95
CA ASP A 214 3.40 -14.93 1.93
C ASP A 214 1.99 -14.34 1.79
N LEU A 215 0.97 -15.20 1.86
CA LEU A 215 -0.42 -14.89 2.14
C LEU A 215 -0.74 -15.37 3.57
N LEU A 216 -1.40 -14.52 4.36
CA LEU A 216 -2.00 -14.90 5.63
C LEU A 216 -3.53 -14.89 5.50
N THR A 217 -4.17 -15.97 5.93
CA THR A 217 -5.61 -16.03 6.18
C THR A 217 -5.84 -15.94 7.69
N ILE A 218 -6.53 -14.89 8.15
CA ILE A 218 -6.88 -14.71 9.57
C ILE A 218 -8.40 -14.57 9.70
N SER A 219 -9.01 -15.41 10.53
CA SER A 219 -10.45 -15.39 10.84
C SER A 219 -10.70 -16.09 12.19
N SER A 220 -11.95 -16.40 12.53
CA SER A 220 -12.29 -17.35 13.59
C SER A 220 -12.93 -18.61 13.03
N PHE A 221 -12.95 -19.69 13.80
CA PHE A 221 -13.53 -20.98 13.37
C PHE A 221 -15.04 -20.93 13.11
N LYS A 222 -15.76 -19.91 13.59
CA LYS A 222 -17.17 -19.64 13.23
C LYS A 222 -17.38 -19.73 11.71
N GLY A 223 -18.29 -20.58 11.26
CA GLY A 223 -18.64 -20.72 9.84
C GLY A 223 -17.54 -21.33 8.95
N ILE A 224 -16.49 -21.93 9.53
CA ILE A 224 -15.51 -22.73 8.76
C ILE A 224 -16.18 -23.93 8.09
N SER A 225 -15.61 -24.38 6.98
CA SER A 225 -15.99 -25.60 6.25
C SER A 225 -14.79 -26.54 6.15
N GLU A 226 -15.03 -27.84 5.99
CA GLU A 226 -13.96 -28.79 5.63
C GLU A 226 -13.44 -28.56 4.20
N GLU A 227 -14.25 -27.93 3.35
CA GLU A 227 -13.83 -27.46 2.03
C GLU A 227 -12.59 -26.56 2.12
N ARG A 228 -11.58 -26.82 1.28
CA ARG A 228 -10.41 -25.96 1.09
C ARG A 228 -10.62 -25.03 -0.10
N GLU A 229 -9.96 -23.88 -0.09
CA GLU A 229 -9.96 -22.95 -1.23
C GLU A 229 -9.26 -23.56 -2.46
N CYS A 230 -9.76 -23.26 -3.67
CA CYS A 230 -9.18 -23.79 -4.90
C CYS A 230 -7.73 -23.33 -5.11
N ARG A 231 -6.86 -24.21 -5.64
CA ARG A 231 -5.47 -23.88 -5.98
C ARG A 231 -5.42 -23.17 -7.34
N LEU A 232 -5.27 -21.85 -7.30
CA LEU A 232 -5.20 -20.97 -8.47
C LEU A 232 -3.98 -21.30 -9.37
N PHE A 233 -4.14 -21.11 -10.69
CA PHE A 233 -3.17 -21.47 -11.72
C PHE A 233 -1.81 -20.76 -11.53
N GLY A 234 -0.77 -21.58 -11.42
CA GLY A 234 0.61 -21.12 -11.22
C GLY A 234 0.88 -20.49 -9.86
N LEU A 235 -0.07 -20.58 -8.92
CA LEU A 235 0.02 -20.06 -7.56
C LEU A 235 0.00 -21.20 -6.53
N PHE A 236 0.38 -20.88 -5.30
CA PHE A 236 0.51 -21.81 -4.19
C PHE A 236 1.43 -22.99 -4.54
N PRO A 237 2.74 -22.72 -4.73
CA PRO A 237 3.71 -23.73 -5.18
C PRO A 237 3.96 -24.84 -4.15
N ASP A 238 3.71 -24.55 -2.88
CA ASP A 238 3.85 -25.49 -1.76
C ASP A 238 2.72 -26.55 -1.82
N GLU A 239 3.08 -27.83 -1.71
CA GLU A 239 2.13 -28.97 -1.82
C GLU A 239 1.21 -29.15 -0.59
N LYS A 240 1.30 -28.24 0.39
CA LYS A 240 0.37 -28.23 1.52
C LYS A 240 -1.06 -27.91 1.08
N PRO A 241 -2.08 -28.35 1.84
CA PRO A 241 -3.47 -27.96 1.60
C PRO A 241 -3.66 -26.45 1.58
N ARG A 242 -4.66 -25.97 0.86
CA ARG A 242 -5.05 -24.56 0.89
C ARG A 242 -5.81 -24.22 2.19
N SER A 243 -5.95 -22.93 2.49
CA SER A 243 -6.80 -22.45 3.59
C SER A 243 -8.24 -22.96 3.48
N HIS A 244 -8.95 -23.09 4.61
CA HIS A 244 -10.36 -23.49 4.64
C HIS A 244 -11.29 -22.39 4.11
N VAL A 245 -12.42 -22.81 3.56
CA VAL A 245 -13.52 -21.91 3.17
C VAL A 245 -14.32 -21.49 4.41
N PHE A 246 -14.70 -20.21 4.49
CA PHE A 246 -15.58 -19.69 5.55
C PHE A 246 -16.92 -19.24 4.94
N LYS A 247 -17.98 -19.96 5.26
CA LYS A 247 -19.34 -19.70 4.76
C LYS A 247 -19.93 -18.46 5.46
N ASN A 248 -20.67 -17.65 4.70
CA ASN A 248 -21.34 -16.42 5.13
C ASN A 248 -20.45 -15.27 5.66
N LYS A 249 -19.11 -15.38 5.59
CA LYS A 249 -18.19 -14.26 5.87
C LYS A 249 -17.84 -13.51 4.59
N LYS A 250 -17.52 -12.22 4.73
CA LYS A 250 -16.96 -11.42 3.63
C LYS A 250 -15.44 -11.36 3.73
N VAL A 251 -14.78 -11.19 2.58
CA VAL A 251 -13.31 -11.20 2.46
C VAL A 251 -12.76 -9.78 2.43
N ILE A 252 -11.73 -9.54 3.22
CA ILE A 252 -10.97 -8.28 3.25
C ILE A 252 -9.54 -8.57 2.81
N VAL A 253 -9.11 -7.96 1.71
CA VAL A 253 -7.75 -8.12 1.18
C VAL A 253 -6.91 -6.91 1.54
N MET A 254 -5.71 -7.09 2.09
CA MET A 254 -4.77 -5.98 2.31
C MET A 254 -3.35 -6.36 1.91
N SER A 255 -2.63 -5.44 1.26
CA SER A 255 -1.26 -5.65 0.79
C SER A 255 -0.31 -4.57 1.28
N ALA A 256 0.99 -4.87 1.34
CA ALA A 256 2.03 -3.92 1.74
C ALA A 256 3.36 -4.15 1.00
N ARG A 257 4.27 -3.15 1.06
CA ARG A 257 5.63 -3.19 0.49
C ARG A 257 5.69 -3.63 -0.98
N VAL A 258 4.82 -3.06 -1.82
CA VAL A 258 5.03 -3.13 -3.28
C VAL A 258 6.23 -2.28 -3.71
N HIS A 259 6.48 -1.17 -3.01
CA HIS A 259 7.74 -0.42 -3.10
C HIS A 259 8.64 -0.80 -1.90
N PRO A 260 9.90 -1.22 -2.13
CA PRO A 260 10.76 -1.71 -1.06
C PRO A 260 11.10 -0.72 0.05
N GLY A 261 11.38 0.54 -0.29
CA GLY A 261 11.79 1.58 0.67
C GLY A 261 10.66 2.16 1.53
N GLU A 262 9.41 1.70 1.33
CA GLU A 262 8.22 2.17 2.03
C GLU A 262 7.95 1.39 3.32
N THR A 263 8.98 1.24 4.17
CA THR A 263 8.89 0.47 5.43
C THR A 263 7.75 0.83 6.39
N PRO A 264 7.19 2.07 6.44
CA PRO A 264 5.97 2.35 7.21
C PRO A 264 4.83 1.35 6.93
N SER A 265 4.68 0.88 5.70
CA SER A 265 3.64 -0.09 5.32
C SER A 265 3.79 -1.43 6.06
N SER A 266 5.02 -1.90 6.31
CA SER A 266 5.27 -3.12 7.08
C SER A 266 4.88 -2.95 8.54
N PHE A 267 5.15 -1.79 9.15
CA PHE A 267 4.74 -1.54 10.53
C PHE A 267 3.21 -1.41 10.67
N VAL A 268 2.52 -0.81 9.69
CA VAL A 268 1.04 -0.82 9.64
C VAL A 268 0.51 -2.26 9.56
N MET A 269 1.07 -3.06 8.65
CA MET A 269 0.68 -4.48 8.50
C MET A 269 0.96 -5.29 9.77
N ASN A 270 2.11 -5.09 10.41
CA ASN A 270 2.48 -5.74 11.66
C ASN A 270 1.49 -5.42 12.79
N GLY A 271 1.10 -4.14 12.93
CA GLY A 271 0.10 -3.71 13.91
C GLY A 271 -1.30 -4.27 13.63
N LEU A 272 -1.69 -4.39 12.36
CA LEU A 272 -2.92 -5.03 11.94
C LEU A 272 -2.92 -6.52 12.31
N ILE A 273 -1.88 -7.27 11.94
CA ILE A 273 -1.74 -8.70 12.26
C ILE A 273 -1.80 -8.92 13.77
N LYS A 274 -0.93 -8.22 14.54
CA LYS A 274 -0.90 -8.28 16.01
C LYS A 274 -2.26 -8.00 16.65
N TYR A 275 -3.04 -7.08 16.07
CA TYR A 275 -4.36 -6.77 16.58
C TYR A 275 -5.39 -7.86 16.24
N LEU A 276 -5.41 -8.34 14.99
CA LEU A 276 -6.33 -9.38 14.53
C LEU A 276 -6.13 -10.71 15.26
N ILE A 277 -4.90 -11.06 15.67
CA ILE A 277 -4.61 -12.26 16.48
C ILE A 277 -4.74 -12.06 18.00
N SER A 278 -5.13 -10.86 18.44
CA SER A 278 -5.25 -10.54 19.88
C SER A 278 -6.57 -11.02 20.51
N LYS A 279 -6.59 -11.09 21.84
CA LYS A 279 -7.78 -11.39 22.66
C LYS A 279 -8.72 -10.17 22.84
N ASP A 280 -8.53 -9.09 22.10
CA ASP A 280 -9.40 -7.90 22.14
C ASP A 280 -10.79 -8.26 21.55
N GLU A 281 -11.86 -7.91 22.26
CA GLU A 281 -13.25 -8.22 21.87
C GLU A 281 -13.59 -7.71 20.46
N GLN A 282 -13.12 -6.53 20.10
CA GLN A 282 -13.33 -5.96 18.77
C GLN A 282 -12.60 -6.80 17.70
N ALA A 283 -11.46 -7.42 18.03
CA ALA A 283 -10.77 -8.35 17.14
C ALA A 283 -11.51 -9.69 17.00
N ASP A 284 -12.13 -10.22 18.08
CA ASP A 284 -13.03 -11.38 18.01
C ASP A 284 -14.21 -11.13 17.04
N ILE A 285 -14.90 -9.99 17.20
CA ILE A 285 -16.02 -9.63 16.32
C ILE A 285 -15.57 -9.48 14.85
N LEU A 286 -14.40 -8.89 14.59
CA LEU A 286 -13.84 -8.83 13.24
C LEU A 286 -13.61 -10.23 12.65
N ARG A 287 -12.95 -11.12 13.41
CA ARG A 287 -12.68 -12.52 12.99
C ARG A 287 -13.96 -13.35 12.78
N GLN A 288 -15.01 -13.08 13.55
CA GLN A 288 -16.30 -13.75 13.39
C GLN A 288 -17.09 -13.33 12.14
N ASN A 289 -16.84 -12.14 11.59
CA ASN A 289 -17.59 -11.59 10.45
C ASN A 289 -16.79 -11.56 9.14
N TYR A 290 -15.45 -11.57 9.22
CA TYR A 290 -14.56 -11.41 8.07
C TYR A 290 -13.49 -12.49 7.97
N VAL A 291 -13.05 -12.74 6.73
CA VAL A 291 -11.81 -13.44 6.41
C VAL A 291 -10.80 -12.41 5.95
N PHE A 292 -9.71 -12.23 6.69
CA PHE A 292 -8.62 -11.33 6.31
C PHE A 292 -7.60 -12.09 5.47
N LYS A 293 -7.38 -11.63 4.24
CA LYS A 293 -6.37 -12.12 3.30
C LYS A 293 -5.27 -11.08 3.19
N LEU A 294 -4.18 -11.28 3.91
CA LEU A 294 -3.11 -10.30 4.07
C LEU A 294 -1.87 -10.73 3.28
N ILE A 295 -1.33 -9.84 2.44
CA ILE A 295 -0.06 -10.05 1.73
C ILE A 295 0.98 -9.09 2.33
N PRO A 296 1.82 -9.52 3.30
CA PRO A 296 2.60 -8.58 4.09
C PRO A 296 3.78 -7.93 3.35
N MET A 297 4.23 -8.52 2.25
CA MET A 297 5.30 -7.99 1.41
C MET A 297 5.18 -8.45 -0.05
N LEU A 298 4.79 -7.54 -0.94
CA LEU A 298 4.67 -7.80 -2.37
C LEU A 298 6.00 -7.81 -3.13
N ASN A 299 7.06 -7.18 -2.60
CA ASN A 299 8.35 -7.07 -3.27
C ASN A 299 9.51 -7.50 -2.34
N PRO A 300 9.61 -8.79 -1.98
CA PRO A 300 10.65 -9.27 -1.08
C PRO A 300 12.07 -9.13 -1.67
N ASP A 301 12.21 -9.17 -2.99
CA ASP A 301 13.52 -9.10 -3.66
C ASP A 301 14.14 -7.71 -3.57
N GLY A 302 13.37 -6.67 -3.94
CA GLY A 302 13.81 -5.30 -3.78
C GLY A 302 14.04 -4.92 -2.31
N VAL A 303 13.32 -5.54 -1.36
CA VAL A 303 13.57 -5.35 0.08
C VAL A 303 14.90 -5.97 0.48
N ALA A 304 15.16 -7.23 0.10
CA ALA A 304 16.42 -7.90 0.41
C ALA A 304 17.64 -7.18 -0.18
N ARG A 305 17.50 -6.59 -1.38
CA ARG A 305 18.55 -5.83 -2.08
C ARG A 305 18.70 -4.36 -1.68
N GLY A 306 17.88 -3.84 -0.75
CA GLY A 306 17.97 -2.44 -0.32
C GLY A 306 17.56 -1.43 -1.40
N PHE A 307 16.61 -1.79 -2.26
CA PHE A 307 16.02 -0.87 -3.23
C PHE A 307 15.04 0.11 -2.55
N TYR A 308 14.64 1.14 -3.29
CA TYR A 308 13.68 2.14 -2.85
C TYR A 308 12.28 1.92 -3.48
N ARG A 309 12.20 1.58 -4.76
CA ARG A 309 10.95 1.66 -5.54
C ARG A 309 10.61 0.43 -6.38
N THR A 310 11.56 -0.19 -7.06
CA THR A 310 11.28 -1.21 -8.09
C THR A 310 11.45 -2.63 -7.57
N ASP A 311 11.04 -3.60 -8.38
CA ASP A 311 11.56 -4.97 -8.30
C ASP A 311 12.98 -5.06 -8.92
N THR A 312 13.46 -6.28 -9.15
CA THR A 312 14.76 -6.63 -9.74
C THR A 312 14.83 -6.48 -11.27
N ARG A 313 13.76 -5.99 -11.90
CA ARG A 313 13.67 -5.68 -13.34
C ARG A 313 13.41 -4.20 -13.60
N GLY A 314 13.64 -3.34 -12.60
CA GLY A 314 13.35 -1.92 -12.70
C GLY A 314 11.85 -1.58 -12.79
N CYS A 315 10.96 -2.56 -12.61
CA CYS A 315 9.53 -2.36 -12.72
C CYS A 315 8.94 -1.76 -11.44
N ASN A 316 8.23 -0.65 -11.60
CA ASN A 316 7.34 -0.11 -10.57
C ASN A 316 6.07 -0.98 -10.52
N LEU A 317 6.11 -2.05 -9.73
CA LEU A 317 5.05 -3.05 -9.59
C LEU A 317 3.64 -2.46 -9.40
N ASN A 318 3.51 -1.30 -8.72
CA ASN A 318 2.23 -0.59 -8.58
C ASN A 318 1.79 0.18 -9.85
N ARG A 319 2.15 -0.32 -11.04
CA ARG A 319 1.67 0.07 -12.37
C ARG A 319 1.17 -1.13 -13.20
N PHE A 320 1.29 -2.35 -12.68
CA PHE A 320 1.05 -3.59 -13.44
C PHE A 320 -0.18 -4.38 -13.00
N TYR A 321 -1.06 -3.85 -12.14
CA TYR A 321 -2.22 -4.60 -11.64
C TYR A 321 -3.33 -4.87 -12.69
N LEU A 322 -3.28 -4.23 -13.86
CA LEU A 322 -4.21 -4.52 -14.96
C LEU A 322 -3.82 -5.84 -15.66
N LYS A 323 -2.72 -5.82 -16.43
CA LYS A 323 -2.19 -7.02 -17.11
C LYS A 323 -0.84 -7.43 -16.49
N PRO A 324 -0.80 -7.91 -15.23
CA PRO A 324 0.41 -8.50 -14.67
C PRO A 324 0.69 -9.83 -15.39
N SER A 325 1.95 -10.26 -15.37
CA SER A 325 2.36 -11.56 -15.91
C SER A 325 2.88 -12.40 -14.75
N LEU A 326 2.52 -13.68 -14.69
CA LEU A 326 3.07 -14.60 -13.69
C LEU A 326 4.61 -14.67 -13.78
N LYS A 327 5.19 -14.59 -15.00
CA LYS A 327 6.64 -14.66 -15.23
C LYS A 327 7.38 -13.35 -14.93
N LEU A 328 6.75 -12.19 -15.19
CA LEU A 328 7.42 -10.88 -15.08
C LEU A 328 7.09 -10.15 -13.77
N HIS A 329 5.86 -10.33 -13.27
CA HIS A 329 5.27 -9.60 -12.14
C HIS A 329 4.58 -10.57 -11.15
N PRO A 330 5.23 -11.67 -10.71
CA PRO A 330 4.58 -12.79 -10.04
C PRO A 330 3.71 -12.38 -8.85
N SER A 331 4.21 -11.51 -7.97
CA SER A 331 3.47 -11.06 -6.78
C SER A 331 2.22 -10.23 -7.10
N ILE A 332 2.22 -9.50 -8.21
CA ILE A 332 1.07 -8.68 -8.65
C ILE A 332 0.06 -9.53 -9.40
N TYR A 333 0.51 -10.51 -10.19
CA TYR A 333 -0.36 -11.55 -10.74
C TYR A 333 -1.07 -12.30 -9.61
N ALA A 334 -0.31 -12.78 -8.62
CA ALA A 334 -0.82 -13.45 -7.42
C ALA A 334 -1.87 -12.62 -6.67
N ALA A 335 -1.56 -11.35 -6.34
CA ALA A 335 -2.47 -10.46 -5.66
C ALA A 335 -3.76 -10.20 -6.48
N ARG A 336 -3.64 -9.96 -7.79
CA ARG A 336 -4.79 -9.75 -8.68
C ARG A 336 -5.67 -11.00 -8.74
N SER A 337 -5.10 -12.18 -8.99
CA SER A 337 -5.85 -13.43 -9.13
C SER A 337 -6.58 -13.81 -7.83
N LEU A 338 -5.95 -13.59 -6.67
CA LEU A 338 -6.61 -13.77 -5.36
C LEU A 338 -7.81 -12.83 -5.16
N ILE A 339 -7.68 -11.56 -5.55
CA ILE A 339 -8.76 -10.57 -5.44
C ILE A 339 -9.91 -10.92 -6.41
N LEU A 340 -9.61 -11.34 -7.63
CA LEU A 340 -10.59 -11.78 -8.61
C LEU A 340 -11.32 -13.04 -8.14
N TYR A 341 -10.61 -14.04 -7.63
CA TYR A 341 -11.20 -15.26 -7.06
C TYR A 341 -12.22 -14.96 -5.96
N HIS A 342 -11.87 -14.11 -4.98
CA HIS A 342 -12.79 -13.73 -3.91
C HIS A 342 -13.91 -12.76 -4.33
N HIS A 343 -13.83 -12.16 -5.53
CA HIS A 343 -14.90 -11.37 -6.12
C HIS A 343 -15.88 -12.23 -6.92
N LEU A 344 -15.35 -13.11 -7.79
CA LEU A 344 -16.10 -13.89 -8.78
C LEU A 344 -16.59 -15.25 -8.24
N GLY A 345 -15.90 -15.81 -7.24
CA GLY A 345 -16.12 -17.17 -6.73
C GLY A 345 -15.35 -18.27 -7.48
N TYR A 346 -14.70 -17.94 -8.59
CA TYR A 346 -13.92 -18.86 -9.43
C TYR A 346 -12.66 -18.17 -9.99
N GLU A 347 -11.75 -18.94 -10.59
CA GLU A 347 -10.55 -18.40 -11.24
C GLU A 347 -10.86 -17.83 -12.63
N LEU A 348 -10.50 -16.57 -12.86
CA LEU A 348 -10.47 -15.98 -14.20
C LEU A 348 -9.07 -16.10 -14.80
N ARG A 349 -8.95 -16.79 -15.95
CA ARG A 349 -7.69 -16.91 -16.71
C ARG A 349 -7.65 -15.91 -17.86
N ASP A 350 -6.57 -15.16 -17.99
CA ASP A 350 -6.44 -14.09 -19.01
C ASP A 350 -6.52 -14.63 -20.45
N GLU A 351 -6.08 -15.86 -20.69
CA GLU A 351 -6.14 -16.55 -22.00
C GLU A 351 -7.58 -16.66 -22.54
N LEU A 352 -8.57 -16.76 -21.64
CA LEU A 352 -10.01 -16.84 -21.98
C LEU A 352 -10.64 -15.48 -22.30
N ILE A 353 -9.89 -14.38 -22.15
CA ILE A 353 -10.36 -13.02 -22.43
C ILE A 353 -10.05 -12.62 -23.88
N GLU A 354 -9.07 -13.29 -24.52
CA GLU A 354 -8.67 -13.00 -25.90
C GLU A 354 -9.45 -13.84 -26.94
N GLU A 355 -10.08 -14.95 -26.54
CA GLU A 355 -11.01 -15.72 -27.38
C GLU A 355 -12.48 -15.39 -27.09
N ASN A 356 -13.17 -14.77 -28.06
CA ASN A 356 -14.63 -14.62 -28.04
C ASN A 356 -15.30 -16.00 -28.13
N SER A 357 -15.60 -16.64 -26.99
CA SER A 357 -16.43 -17.85 -26.97
C SER A 357 -17.28 -17.99 -25.71
N THR A 358 -18.57 -18.18 -25.98
CA THR A 358 -19.70 -18.49 -25.09
C THR A 358 -19.41 -19.29 -23.83
N SER A 359 -20.10 -18.92 -22.76
CA SER A 359 -20.29 -19.71 -21.54
C SER A 359 -20.67 -21.17 -21.84
N ILE A 360 -19.86 -22.11 -21.37
CA ILE A 360 -20.17 -23.54 -21.33
C ILE A 360 -20.21 -23.96 -19.86
N PHE A 361 -21.39 -24.41 -19.41
CA PHE A 361 -21.58 -25.11 -18.14
C PHE A 361 -21.23 -26.59 -18.29
N CYS A 362 -20.91 -27.24 -17.15
CA CYS A 362 -21.34 -28.59 -16.72
C CYS A 362 -20.21 -29.52 -16.22
N SER A 363 -20.27 -29.81 -14.91
CA SER A 363 -20.27 -31.16 -14.32
C SER A 363 -18.99 -32.00 -14.24
N SER A 364 -18.80 -32.45 -12.99
CA SER A 364 -18.13 -33.65 -12.45
C SER A 364 -16.61 -33.65 -12.25
N SER A 365 -16.24 -33.42 -10.99
CA SER A 365 -15.23 -34.13 -10.19
C SER A 365 -13.99 -34.69 -10.89
N ASN A 366 -12.84 -34.06 -10.63
CA ASN A 366 -11.56 -34.74 -10.35
C ASN A 366 -10.66 -33.78 -9.53
N ASN A 367 -9.70 -34.32 -8.76
CA ASN A 367 -8.92 -33.55 -7.78
C ASN A 367 -7.96 -32.53 -8.42
N ASP A 368 -8.07 -31.26 -8.00
CA ASP A 368 -7.27 -30.12 -8.49
C ASP A 368 -5.74 -30.32 -8.39
N ASP A 369 -5.28 -31.04 -7.36
CA ASP A 369 -3.84 -31.23 -7.11
C ASP A 369 -3.19 -32.16 -8.16
N GLU A 370 -3.91 -33.18 -8.68
CA GLU A 370 -3.38 -34.07 -9.73
C GLU A 370 -3.24 -33.32 -11.07
N LEU A 371 -4.22 -32.46 -11.36
CA LEU A 371 -4.24 -31.66 -12.58
C LEU A 371 -3.15 -30.59 -12.59
N ASN A 372 -2.98 -29.86 -11.48
CA ASN A 372 -1.87 -28.91 -11.31
C ASN A 372 -0.49 -29.60 -11.38
N THR A 373 -0.38 -30.82 -10.83
CA THR A 373 0.86 -31.62 -10.92
C THR A 373 1.17 -32.00 -12.38
N LYS A 374 0.16 -32.32 -13.19
CA LYS A 374 0.31 -32.60 -14.63
C LYS A 374 0.59 -31.35 -15.48
N MET A 375 0.28 -30.14 -15.01
CA MET A 375 0.58 -28.89 -15.72
C MET A 375 2.01 -28.37 -15.47
N LYS A 376 2.60 -28.63 -14.28
CA LYS A 376 3.98 -28.20 -13.94
C LYS A 376 5.04 -28.57 -15.02
N PRO A 377 5.12 -29.82 -15.54
CA PRO A 377 6.10 -30.19 -16.58
C PRO A 377 5.78 -29.58 -17.95
N THR A 378 4.49 -29.47 -18.27
CA THR A 378 3.99 -28.95 -19.56
C THR A 378 4.36 -27.48 -19.76
N ILE A 379 4.35 -26.69 -18.68
CA ILE A 379 4.81 -25.29 -18.65
C ILE A 379 6.33 -25.18 -18.87
N LEU A 380 7.12 -26.15 -18.41
CA LEU A 380 8.57 -26.22 -18.67
C LEU A 380 8.90 -26.55 -20.14
N ASN A 381 8.00 -27.27 -20.83
CA ASN A 381 8.21 -27.79 -22.18
C ASN A 381 7.47 -27.02 -23.30
N ASN A 382 6.70 -25.97 -22.98
CA ASN A 382 5.90 -25.16 -23.93
C ASN A 382 4.90 -25.98 -24.80
N ASP A 383 4.36 -27.10 -24.30
CA ASP A 383 3.33 -27.87 -25.03
C ASP A 383 1.95 -27.25 -24.82
N VAL A 384 1.55 -26.41 -25.78
CA VAL A 384 0.33 -25.60 -25.74
C VAL A 384 -0.95 -26.45 -25.82
N ASP A 385 -0.96 -27.54 -26.59
CA ASP A 385 -2.16 -28.34 -26.81
C ASP A 385 -2.48 -29.22 -25.59
N SER A 386 -1.46 -29.83 -24.98
CA SER A 386 -1.62 -30.51 -23.69
C SER A 386 -2.04 -29.54 -22.59
N LEU A 387 -1.51 -28.31 -22.59
CA LEU A 387 -1.93 -27.26 -21.66
C LEU A 387 -3.42 -26.93 -21.85
N ASN A 388 -3.89 -26.74 -23.09
CA ASN A 388 -5.29 -26.45 -23.43
C ASN A 388 -6.27 -27.54 -22.98
N VAL A 389 -5.88 -28.82 -23.08
CA VAL A 389 -6.70 -29.95 -22.58
C VAL A 389 -6.77 -29.98 -21.05
N LEU A 390 -5.66 -29.69 -20.37
CA LEU A 390 -5.61 -29.59 -18.90
C LEU A 390 -6.35 -28.33 -18.40
N LEU A 391 -6.26 -27.21 -19.10
CA LEU A 391 -6.98 -25.96 -18.84
C LEU A 391 -8.51 -26.20 -18.82
N LYS A 392 -9.05 -26.91 -19.83
CA LYS A 392 -10.49 -27.27 -19.88
C LYS A 392 -10.93 -28.16 -18.70
N LYS A 393 -10.11 -29.13 -18.29
CA LYS A 393 -10.40 -29.98 -17.12
C LYS A 393 -10.47 -29.19 -15.82
N SER A 394 -9.67 -28.14 -15.69
CA SER A 394 -9.67 -27.25 -14.52
C SER A 394 -10.87 -26.30 -14.47
N GLN A 395 -11.53 -26.05 -15.60
CA GLN A 395 -12.73 -25.21 -15.63
C GLN A 395 -13.93 -25.99 -15.09
N LEU A 396 -14.01 -27.29 -15.41
CA LEU A 396 -15.09 -28.20 -15.00
C LEU A 396 -15.20 -28.33 -13.47
N CYS A 397 -14.08 -28.45 -12.74
CA CYS A 397 -14.10 -28.53 -11.27
C CYS A 397 -14.45 -27.21 -10.58
N THR A 398 -14.00 -26.06 -11.12
CA THR A 398 -14.27 -24.73 -10.52
C THR A 398 -15.68 -24.19 -10.79
N ALA A 399 -16.39 -24.71 -11.80
CA ALA A 399 -17.75 -24.30 -12.10
C ALA A 399 -18.78 -24.89 -11.10
N ASP A 400 -18.62 -26.18 -10.75
CA ASP A 400 -19.62 -26.95 -10.02
C ASP A 400 -19.86 -26.49 -8.57
N CYS A 401 -18.86 -25.86 -7.92
CA CYS A 401 -18.97 -25.47 -6.52
C CYS A 401 -19.94 -24.29 -6.25
N PHE A 402 -20.34 -23.51 -7.27
CA PHE A 402 -21.15 -22.28 -7.08
C PHE A 402 -22.25 -22.01 -8.13
N THR A 403 -22.76 -23.03 -8.83
CA THR A 403 -23.72 -22.90 -9.97
C THR A 403 -25.10 -22.27 -9.67
N ASN A 404 -25.36 -21.70 -8.49
CA ASN A 404 -26.63 -21.03 -8.18
C ASN A 404 -26.51 -19.86 -7.17
N LYS A 405 -26.30 -18.64 -7.68
CA LYS A 405 -26.87 -17.37 -7.19
C LYS A 405 -26.41 -16.18 -8.06
N GLY A 406 -27.23 -15.13 -8.13
CA GLY A 406 -26.76 -13.82 -8.60
C GLY A 406 -25.63 -13.35 -7.68
N ILE A 407 -24.47 -13.02 -8.25
CA ILE A 407 -23.19 -13.00 -7.53
C ILE A 407 -23.11 -11.82 -6.56
N ASP A 408 -23.41 -12.08 -5.28
CA ASP A 408 -23.08 -11.20 -4.17
C ASP A 408 -21.59 -11.36 -3.82
N SER A 409 -20.75 -10.53 -4.46
CA SER A 409 -19.29 -10.48 -4.30
C SER A 409 -18.84 -10.75 -2.86
N GLY A 410 -18.02 -11.78 -2.67
CA GLY A 410 -17.40 -12.09 -1.37
C GLY A 410 -16.48 -10.99 -0.86
N LEU A 411 -15.83 -10.26 -1.78
CA LEU A 411 -14.90 -9.18 -1.52
C LEU A 411 -15.60 -7.91 -0.95
N TYR A 412 -15.11 -7.41 0.19
CA TYR A 412 -15.69 -6.28 0.94
C TYR A 412 -14.85 -5.00 0.95
N LEU A 413 -13.52 -5.15 0.96
CA LEU A 413 -12.56 -4.08 1.16
C LEU A 413 -11.20 -4.50 0.59
N TYR A 414 -10.55 -3.60 -0.14
CA TYR A 414 -9.15 -3.70 -0.53
C TYR A 414 -8.36 -2.48 -0.06
N VAL A 415 -7.20 -2.68 0.58
CA VAL A 415 -6.29 -1.60 0.96
C VAL A 415 -4.83 -1.98 0.66
N ASP A 416 -4.14 -1.14 -0.10
CA ASP A 416 -2.71 -1.26 -0.37
C ASP A 416 -1.92 -0.25 0.47
N PHE A 417 -0.91 -0.69 1.23
CA PHE A 417 -0.16 0.15 2.18
C PHE A 417 1.17 0.68 1.60
N HIS A 418 1.36 2.00 1.66
CA HIS A 418 2.46 2.76 1.05
C HIS A 418 3.10 3.77 2.03
N GLY A 419 4.26 4.30 1.65
CA GLY A 419 5.01 5.33 2.37
C GLY A 419 5.18 6.60 1.54
N HIS A 420 4.89 7.76 2.14
CA HIS A 420 4.82 9.03 1.40
C HIS A 420 5.82 10.09 1.92
N ALA A 421 6.92 10.30 1.19
CA ALA A 421 7.99 11.25 1.58
C ALA A 421 7.52 12.70 1.81
N SER A 422 6.69 13.26 0.92
CA SER A 422 6.48 14.73 0.86
C SER A 422 5.26 15.31 1.58
N LYS A 423 4.18 14.55 1.79
CA LYS A 423 2.91 15.01 2.39
C LYS A 423 2.86 14.49 3.82
N LYS A 424 2.69 15.39 4.79
CA LYS A 424 2.61 15.07 6.22
C LYS A 424 1.36 14.27 6.57
N GLY A 425 1.45 13.49 7.64
CA GLY A 425 0.34 12.70 8.17
C GLY A 425 0.15 11.36 7.49
N ILE A 426 -0.98 10.74 7.81
CA ILE A 426 -1.39 9.45 7.29
C ILE A 426 -2.75 9.64 6.64
N PHE A 427 -2.96 9.15 5.43
CA PHE A 427 -4.17 9.45 4.65
C PHE A 427 -4.41 8.36 3.61
N MET A 428 -5.59 8.37 2.97
CA MET A 428 -5.92 7.44 1.90
C MET A 428 -6.15 8.16 0.57
N TYR A 429 -5.68 7.55 -0.52
CA TYR A 429 -6.23 7.82 -1.84
C TYR A 429 -7.36 6.83 -2.11
N GLY A 430 -8.51 7.35 -2.54
CA GLY A 430 -9.67 6.58 -2.98
C GLY A 430 -9.90 6.75 -4.48
N ASN A 431 -11.02 6.22 -4.97
CA ASN A 431 -11.43 6.35 -6.36
C ASN A 431 -12.49 7.44 -6.55
N ASN A 432 -12.69 7.85 -7.80
CA ASN A 432 -13.66 8.83 -8.24
C ASN A 432 -14.79 8.12 -8.99
N PHE A 433 -16.03 8.38 -8.60
CA PHE A 433 -17.22 7.81 -9.22
C PHE A 433 -17.98 8.89 -10.00
N GLU A 434 -18.90 8.50 -10.88
CA GLU A 434 -19.72 9.46 -11.63
C GLU A 434 -21.00 9.83 -10.86
N ASN A 435 -21.61 8.86 -10.18
CA ASN A 435 -22.72 9.12 -9.28
C ASN A 435 -22.22 9.65 -7.91
N MET A 436 -23.10 10.36 -7.20
CA MET A 436 -22.76 10.97 -5.91
C MET A 436 -22.70 9.95 -4.76
N VAL A 437 -23.47 8.86 -4.84
CA VAL A 437 -23.62 7.89 -3.74
C VAL A 437 -22.34 7.09 -3.55
N ASP A 438 -21.77 6.56 -4.62
CA ASP A 438 -20.53 5.77 -4.57
C ASP A 438 -19.31 6.63 -4.19
N ASN A 439 -19.30 7.91 -4.60
CA ASN A 439 -18.29 8.86 -4.11
C ASN A 439 -18.40 9.04 -2.58
N ILE A 440 -19.61 9.19 -2.04
CA ILE A 440 -19.83 9.28 -0.59
C ILE A 440 -19.40 7.97 0.09
N GLU A 441 -19.81 6.80 -0.40
CA GLU A 441 -19.41 5.50 0.16
C GLU A 441 -17.90 5.28 0.15
N CYS A 442 -17.20 5.68 -0.92
CA CYS A 442 -15.74 5.66 -0.99
C CYS A 442 -15.10 6.61 0.05
N MET A 443 -15.80 7.69 0.43
CA MET A 443 -15.34 8.66 1.42
C MET A 443 -15.65 8.24 2.87
N VAL A 444 -16.62 7.34 3.13
CA VAL A 444 -17.01 6.91 4.49
C VAL A 444 -15.86 6.28 5.27
N TYR A 445 -15.20 5.25 4.74
CA TYR A 445 -14.17 4.51 5.50
C TYR A 445 -12.95 5.38 5.87
N PRO A 446 -12.38 6.20 4.95
CA PRO A 446 -11.37 7.19 5.32
C PRO A 446 -11.87 8.25 6.32
N THR A 447 -13.16 8.55 6.37
CA THR A 447 -13.72 9.49 7.38
C THR A 447 -13.77 8.83 8.76
N LEU A 448 -14.18 7.56 8.86
CA LEU A 448 -14.19 6.81 10.13
C LEU A 448 -12.79 6.65 10.74
N MET A 449 -11.74 6.65 9.93
CA MET A 449 -10.35 6.65 10.42
C MET A 449 -9.99 7.90 11.23
N THR A 450 -10.67 9.05 11.07
CA THR A 450 -10.34 10.27 11.84
C THR A 450 -10.69 10.13 13.32
N ILE A 451 -11.83 9.51 13.63
CA ILE A 451 -12.29 9.30 15.01
C ILE A 451 -11.58 8.14 15.71
N ASN A 452 -10.91 7.27 14.95
CA ASN A 452 -10.19 6.09 15.46
C ASN A 452 -8.67 6.20 15.42
N ASN A 453 -8.09 7.21 14.77
CA ASN A 453 -6.65 7.39 14.70
C ASN A 453 -6.22 8.85 14.82
N GLN A 454 -5.31 9.12 15.76
CA GLN A 454 -4.79 10.46 16.05
C GLN A 454 -4.03 11.12 14.90
N ASN A 455 -3.48 10.34 13.96
CA ASN A 455 -2.55 10.81 12.93
C ASN A 455 -3.13 10.71 11.51
N PHE A 456 -4.41 10.33 11.38
CA PHE A 456 -5.07 10.13 10.09
C PHE A 456 -5.76 11.42 9.60
N HIS A 457 -5.18 12.10 8.61
CA HIS A 457 -5.67 13.38 8.13
C HIS A 457 -6.55 13.19 6.89
N TYR A 458 -7.87 13.13 7.11
CA TYR A 458 -8.85 13.04 6.04
C TYR A 458 -8.75 14.19 5.01
N THR A 459 -8.40 15.40 5.44
CA THR A 459 -8.13 16.55 4.55
C THR A 459 -6.92 16.33 3.63
N SER A 460 -6.09 15.32 3.90
CA SER A 460 -5.00 14.87 3.03
C SER A 460 -5.38 13.72 2.10
N CYS A 461 -6.57 13.14 2.22
CA CYS A 461 -7.08 12.15 1.27
C CYS A 461 -7.30 12.75 -0.13
N ASN A 462 -7.42 11.90 -1.15
CA ASN A 462 -7.71 12.34 -2.52
C ASN A 462 -8.57 11.30 -3.25
N PHE A 463 -9.72 11.76 -3.76
CA PHE A 463 -10.73 10.97 -4.46
C PHE A 463 -10.97 11.48 -5.90
N SER A 464 -10.06 12.30 -6.45
CA SER A 464 -10.26 12.95 -7.74
C SER A 464 -9.91 12.04 -8.92
N LYS A 465 -10.67 12.17 -10.03
CA LYS A 465 -10.38 11.50 -11.32
C LYS A 465 -8.96 11.78 -11.78
N HIS A 466 -8.46 13.01 -11.58
CA HIS A 466 -7.07 13.36 -11.88
C HIS A 466 -6.04 12.50 -11.12
N ASN A 467 -6.26 12.19 -9.84
CA ASN A 467 -5.35 11.32 -9.07
C ASN A 467 -5.30 9.88 -9.63
N MET A 468 -6.43 9.34 -10.10
CA MET A 468 -6.51 7.97 -10.65
C MET A 468 -5.73 7.83 -11.97
N TYR A 469 -5.79 8.83 -12.85
CA TYR A 469 -5.22 8.75 -14.21
C TYR A 469 -3.94 9.60 -14.39
N SER A 470 -3.38 10.11 -13.30
CA SER A 470 -2.08 10.80 -13.34
C SER A 470 -0.99 9.84 -13.82
N LYS A 471 -0.25 10.24 -14.86
CA LYS A 471 0.93 9.53 -15.35
C LYS A 471 2.15 9.80 -14.48
N ASP A 472 2.99 8.79 -14.30
CA ASP A 472 4.30 8.95 -13.68
C ASP A 472 5.22 9.75 -14.60
N LYS A 473 5.95 10.73 -14.05
CA LYS A 473 6.82 11.62 -14.85
C LYS A 473 8.02 10.89 -15.47
N LYS A 474 8.46 9.77 -14.88
CA LYS A 474 9.64 9.03 -15.35
C LYS A 474 9.34 8.02 -16.46
N PHE A 475 8.22 7.30 -16.36
CA PHE A 475 7.90 6.16 -17.23
C PHE A 475 6.63 6.33 -18.06
N GLY A 476 5.89 7.44 -17.91
CA GLY A 476 4.61 7.66 -18.58
C GLY A 476 3.45 6.74 -18.15
N LEU A 477 3.72 5.69 -17.37
CA LEU A 477 2.73 4.74 -16.87
C LEU A 477 1.72 5.43 -15.95
N SER A 478 0.43 5.19 -16.23
CA SER A 478 -0.69 5.75 -15.48
C SER A 478 -0.87 5.08 -14.12
N LYS A 479 -1.32 5.84 -13.12
CA LYS A 479 -1.83 5.30 -11.85
C LYS A 479 -3.08 4.41 -12.03
N GLU A 480 -3.65 4.36 -13.23
CA GLU A 480 -4.68 3.43 -13.64
C GLU A 480 -4.26 1.95 -13.48
N GLY A 481 -2.96 1.66 -13.61
CA GLY A 481 -2.36 0.35 -13.33
C GLY A 481 -2.01 0.10 -11.86
N SER A 482 -2.36 1.00 -10.94
CA SER A 482 -2.19 0.78 -9.50
C SER A 482 -3.25 -0.16 -8.95
N GLY A 483 -2.93 -0.90 -7.88
CA GLY A 483 -3.83 -1.90 -7.29
C GLY A 483 -5.22 -1.32 -7.01
N ARG A 484 -5.28 -0.14 -6.40
CA ARG A 484 -6.55 0.53 -6.09
C ARG A 484 -7.47 0.73 -7.30
N VAL A 485 -6.92 1.21 -8.41
CA VAL A 485 -7.71 1.59 -9.59
C VAL A 485 -8.02 0.35 -10.43
N ALA A 486 -7.08 -0.59 -10.54
CA ALA A 486 -7.29 -1.87 -11.21
C ALA A 486 -8.37 -2.71 -10.50
N VAL A 487 -8.32 -2.82 -9.16
CA VAL A 487 -9.33 -3.56 -8.39
C VAL A 487 -10.73 -2.99 -8.61
N LEU A 488 -10.90 -1.65 -8.60
CA LEU A 488 -12.19 -1.05 -8.93
C LEU A 488 -12.63 -1.42 -10.36
N LYS A 489 -11.73 -1.34 -11.34
CA LYS A 489 -12.05 -1.66 -12.75
C LYS A 489 -12.50 -3.10 -12.95
N TYR A 490 -11.90 -4.05 -12.22
CA TYR A 490 -12.25 -5.47 -12.32
C TYR A 490 -13.50 -5.86 -11.54
N THR A 491 -13.75 -5.24 -10.39
CA THR A 491 -14.70 -5.76 -9.40
C THR A 491 -15.86 -4.82 -9.08
N GLY A 492 -15.82 -3.58 -9.56
CA GLY A 492 -16.73 -2.51 -9.12
C GLY A 492 -16.52 -2.08 -7.67
N LEU A 493 -15.53 -2.62 -6.94
CA LEU A 493 -15.36 -2.39 -5.51
C LEU A 493 -15.09 -0.92 -5.18
N ILE A 494 -16.11 -0.26 -4.63
CA ILE A 494 -16.06 1.13 -4.15
C ILE A 494 -14.99 1.29 -3.05
N ARG A 495 -14.91 0.29 -2.17
CA ARG A 495 -14.04 0.23 -0.99
C ARG A 495 -12.65 -0.30 -1.36
N SER A 496 -12.01 0.41 -2.28
CA SER A 496 -10.66 0.14 -2.75
C SER A 496 -9.78 1.35 -2.48
N TYR A 497 -8.69 1.18 -1.71
CA TYR A 497 -7.87 2.29 -1.19
C TYR A 497 -6.37 2.07 -1.33
N THR A 498 -5.63 3.18 -1.36
CA THR A 498 -4.18 3.23 -1.11
C THR A 498 -3.97 4.00 0.18
N LEU A 499 -3.41 3.38 1.23
CA LEU A 499 -3.02 4.05 2.47
C LEU A 499 -1.59 4.59 2.32
N GLU A 500 -1.38 5.85 2.67
CA GLU A 500 -0.14 6.58 2.49
C GLU A 500 0.36 7.10 3.84
N CYS A 501 1.50 6.60 4.32
CA CYS A 501 2.08 6.96 5.61
C CYS A 501 3.31 7.87 5.46
N ASN A 502 3.29 9.09 6.01
CA ASN A 502 4.48 9.92 6.06
C ASN A 502 5.60 9.28 6.91
N TYR A 503 6.86 9.44 6.52
CA TYR A 503 8.01 8.88 7.24
C TYR A 503 8.39 9.60 8.54
N ASN A 504 7.84 10.80 8.77
CA ASN A 504 8.35 11.76 9.75
C ASN A 504 7.30 12.19 10.77
N THR A 505 6.19 12.82 10.35
CA THR A 505 5.22 13.43 11.29
C THR A 505 3.89 13.83 10.64
N GLY A 506 2.92 14.22 11.50
CA GLY A 506 1.61 14.76 11.14
C GLY A 506 1.57 16.26 10.86
N ARG A 507 0.40 16.76 10.42
CA ARG A 507 0.10 18.20 10.34
C ARG A 507 -0.45 18.72 11.66
N PHE A 508 -1.36 17.95 12.25
CA PHE A 508 -2.03 18.16 13.52
C PHE A 508 -2.25 16.79 14.19
N VAL A 509 -2.93 16.76 15.33
CA VAL A 509 -3.39 15.54 15.99
C VAL A 509 -4.93 15.59 16.02
N ASN A 510 -5.60 14.56 15.50
CA ASN A 510 -7.07 14.47 15.56
C ASN A 510 -7.54 14.35 17.01
N TYR A 511 -8.55 15.11 17.40
CA TYR A 511 -9.30 14.80 18.62
C TYR A 511 -9.97 13.43 18.46
N ILE A 512 -9.81 12.55 19.47
CA ILE A 512 -10.43 11.23 19.50
C ILE A 512 -11.65 11.28 20.43
N PRO A 513 -12.87 11.09 19.91
CA PRO A 513 -14.06 11.04 20.76
C PRO A 513 -13.99 9.87 21.76
N PRO A 514 -14.64 9.99 22.94
CA PRO A 514 -14.78 8.86 23.85
C PRO A 514 -15.58 7.72 23.20
N LYS A 515 -15.40 6.51 23.73
CA LYS A 515 -16.24 5.35 23.37
C LYS A 515 -17.62 5.48 24.02
N VAL A 516 -18.67 4.95 23.40
CA VAL A 516 -20.08 5.03 23.89
C VAL A 516 -20.20 4.68 25.39
N HIS A 517 -19.58 3.59 25.83
CA HIS A 517 -19.70 3.08 27.21
C HIS A 517 -18.71 3.69 28.22
N PHE A 518 -17.82 4.60 27.81
CA PHE A 518 -16.69 5.09 28.63
C PHE A 518 -16.71 6.62 28.80
N VAL A 519 -17.87 7.17 29.18
CA VAL A 519 -18.04 8.62 29.39
C VAL A 519 -17.38 9.13 30.68
N SER A 520 -17.11 8.24 31.65
CA SER A 520 -16.60 8.58 32.99
C SER A 520 -15.08 8.44 33.21
N GLU A 521 -14.32 7.87 32.26
CA GLU A 521 -12.87 7.76 32.42
C GLU A 521 -12.18 9.13 32.43
N ARG A 522 -11.18 9.30 33.31
CA ARG A 522 -10.32 10.50 33.30
C ARG A 522 -9.67 10.63 31.93
N ARG A 523 -10.08 11.64 31.17
CA ARG A 523 -9.64 11.87 29.78
C ARG A 523 -8.10 11.85 29.71
N PRO A 524 -7.49 10.96 28.90
CA PRO A 524 -6.05 11.00 28.66
C PRO A 524 -5.66 12.39 28.13
N ILE A 525 -4.59 12.98 28.67
CA ILE A 525 -4.08 14.28 28.19
C ILE A 525 -3.57 14.05 26.76
N GLN A 526 -4.35 14.49 25.78
CA GLN A 526 -4.01 14.31 24.38
C GLN A 526 -2.96 15.35 23.96
N SER A 527 -1.82 14.89 23.43
CA SER A 527 -0.82 15.78 22.84
C SER A 527 -1.44 16.58 21.69
N VAL A 528 -1.35 17.90 21.77
CA VAL A 528 -1.72 18.82 20.68
C VAL A 528 -0.60 18.86 19.62
N ILE A 529 0.63 18.52 20.00
CA ILE A 529 1.80 18.52 19.11
C ILE A 529 1.85 17.19 18.34
N PRO A 530 1.93 17.22 16.99
CA PRO A 530 2.11 16.02 16.17
C PRO A 530 3.40 15.26 16.56
N PRO A 531 3.32 13.97 16.89
CA PRO A 531 4.50 13.20 17.26
C PRO A 531 5.43 13.00 16.05
N LYS A 532 6.71 12.73 16.32
CA LYS A 532 7.55 12.03 15.33
C LYS A 532 7.04 10.60 15.20
N PHE A 533 6.78 10.16 13.99
CA PHE A 533 6.27 8.81 13.76
C PHE A 533 7.37 7.78 14.01
N THR A 534 6.98 6.70 14.65
CA THR A 534 7.80 5.55 15.05
C THR A 534 7.09 4.26 14.58
N PRO A 535 7.76 3.10 14.61
CA PRO A 535 7.11 1.80 14.40
C PRO A 535 5.78 1.67 15.16
N THR A 536 5.74 2.05 16.44
CA THR A 536 4.53 2.03 17.27
C THR A 536 3.40 2.89 16.71
N VAL A 537 3.69 4.10 16.19
CA VAL A 537 2.65 4.97 15.59
C VAL A 537 2.04 4.30 14.35
N PHE A 538 2.86 3.67 13.51
CA PHE A 538 2.37 2.93 12.35
C PHE A 538 1.60 1.66 12.75
N GLU A 539 2.05 0.92 13.78
CA GLU A 539 1.32 -0.23 14.31
C GLU A 539 -0.07 0.16 14.84
N GLN A 540 -0.21 1.33 15.49
CA GLN A 540 -1.51 1.85 15.92
C GLN A 540 -2.44 2.18 14.73
N VAL A 541 -1.91 2.57 13.56
CA VAL A 541 -2.74 2.72 12.35
C VAL A 541 -3.29 1.36 11.91
N GLY A 542 -2.48 0.30 11.98
CA GLY A 542 -2.93 -1.07 11.73
C GLY A 542 -4.14 -1.46 12.59
N LYS A 543 -4.07 -1.18 13.91
CA LYS A 543 -5.22 -1.35 14.83
C LYS A 543 -6.41 -0.45 14.46
N SER A 544 -6.19 0.83 14.14
CA SER A 544 -7.28 1.75 13.77
C SER A 544 -8.02 1.37 12.48
N LEU A 545 -7.32 0.78 11.48
CA LEU A 545 -7.94 0.28 10.25
C LEU A 545 -9.00 -0.80 10.56
N ALA A 546 -8.63 -1.74 11.42
CA ALA A 546 -9.47 -2.83 11.90
C ALA A 546 -10.67 -2.32 12.70
N ILE A 547 -10.46 -1.42 13.67
CA ILE A 547 -11.57 -0.81 14.43
C ILE A 547 -12.54 -0.06 13.51
N SER A 548 -12.02 0.67 12.53
CA SER A 548 -12.86 1.43 11.58
C SER A 548 -13.65 0.53 10.61
N ILE A 549 -13.25 -0.73 10.42
CA ILE A 549 -14.05 -1.73 9.69
C ILE A 549 -15.29 -2.12 10.50
N LEU A 550 -15.19 -2.27 11.82
CA LEU A 550 -16.37 -2.49 12.66
C LEU A 550 -17.34 -1.32 12.59
N ASP A 551 -16.84 -0.08 12.68
CA ASP A 551 -17.69 1.11 12.57
C ASP A 551 -18.36 1.20 11.19
N LEU A 552 -17.63 0.94 10.10
CA LEU A 552 -18.17 0.92 8.73
C LEU A 552 -19.33 -0.07 8.56
N SER A 553 -19.31 -1.13 9.38
CA SER A 553 -20.23 -2.26 9.31
C SER A 553 -21.29 -2.21 10.40
N ASN A 554 -21.27 -1.18 11.25
CA ASN A 554 -22.13 -1.03 12.43
C ASN A 554 -22.05 -2.21 13.43
N LEU A 555 -20.86 -2.83 13.54
CA LEU A 555 -20.57 -3.98 14.40
C LEU A 555 -19.65 -3.61 15.59
N ASN A 556 -19.40 -2.33 15.84
CA ASN A 556 -18.43 -1.90 16.86
C ASN A 556 -19.08 -1.73 18.25
N PRO A 557 -18.87 -2.64 19.22
CA PRO A 557 -19.40 -2.47 20.59
C PRO A 557 -18.76 -1.28 21.32
N ASN A 558 -17.58 -0.87 20.85
CA ASN A 558 -16.76 0.19 21.43
C ASN A 558 -16.63 1.37 20.44
N SER A 559 -17.72 1.69 19.74
CA SER A 559 -17.74 2.78 18.76
C SER A 559 -17.44 4.14 19.39
N ARG A 560 -16.95 5.06 18.56
CA ARG A 560 -16.79 6.48 18.85
C ARG A 560 -17.78 7.36 18.08
N LEU A 561 -18.59 6.75 17.22
CA LEU A 561 -19.40 7.45 16.22
C LEU A 561 -20.49 8.32 16.87
N ASP A 562 -21.19 7.79 17.86
CA ASP A 562 -22.26 8.50 18.60
C ASP A 562 -21.72 9.70 19.40
N SER A 563 -20.49 9.55 19.91
CA SER A 563 -19.78 10.60 20.64
C SER A 563 -19.05 11.59 19.72
N SER A 564 -18.88 11.27 18.43
CA SER A 564 -18.28 12.15 17.42
C SER A 564 -19.21 13.29 16.99
N GLU A 565 -18.76 14.12 16.05
CA GLU A 565 -19.60 15.12 15.36
C GLU A 565 -20.61 14.47 14.40
N PHE A 566 -20.37 13.24 13.94
CA PHE A 566 -21.21 12.58 12.93
C PHE A 566 -22.48 11.92 13.49
N LYS A 567 -22.47 11.54 14.77
CA LYS A 567 -23.53 10.86 15.54
C LYS A 567 -23.99 9.48 15.05
N SER A 568 -23.89 9.18 13.77
CA SER A 568 -24.20 7.88 13.17
C SER A 568 -23.58 7.76 11.78
N LEU A 569 -23.62 6.56 11.18
CA LEU A 569 -23.18 6.39 9.79
C LEU A 569 -24.06 7.18 8.81
N ALA A 570 -25.34 7.39 9.13
CA ALA A 570 -26.26 8.19 8.32
C ALA A 570 -25.89 9.69 8.41
N GLY A 571 -25.61 10.20 9.61
CA GLY A 571 -25.15 11.58 9.81
C GLY A 571 -23.79 11.86 9.15
N LEU A 572 -22.86 10.88 9.19
CA LEU A 572 -21.59 10.95 8.47
C LEU A 572 -21.82 11.11 6.95
N ARG A 573 -22.68 10.26 6.37
CA ARG A 573 -23.02 10.31 4.93
C ARG A 573 -23.65 11.63 4.53
N GLU A 574 -24.57 12.16 5.34
CA GLU A 574 -25.22 13.44 5.03
C GLU A 574 -24.25 14.63 5.15
N LEU A 575 -23.35 14.61 6.12
CA LEU A 575 -22.28 15.63 6.20
C LEU A 575 -21.38 15.60 4.96
N LEU A 576 -20.99 14.40 4.47
CA LEU A 576 -20.23 14.26 3.23
C LEU A 576 -21.02 14.74 2.01
N ARG A 577 -22.31 14.40 1.91
CA ARG A 577 -23.23 14.84 0.85
C ARG A 577 -23.29 16.37 0.80
N SER A 578 -23.60 17.00 1.94
CA SER A 578 -23.67 18.45 2.11
C SER A 578 -22.36 19.15 1.76
N ASN A 579 -21.21 18.59 2.17
CA ASN A 579 -19.90 19.13 1.82
C ASN A 579 -19.62 19.11 0.30
N ILE A 580 -19.98 18.04 -0.40
CA ILE A 580 -19.81 17.95 -1.86
C ILE A 580 -20.73 18.97 -2.57
N ILE A 581 -22.02 19.06 -2.18
CA ILE A 581 -22.97 20.03 -2.75
C ILE A 581 -22.48 21.48 -2.57
N ASN A 582 -22.01 21.82 -1.37
CA ASN A 582 -21.52 23.17 -1.05
C ASN A 582 -20.26 23.53 -1.84
N ASN A 583 -19.33 22.60 -2.01
CA ASN A 583 -18.13 22.82 -2.83
C ASN A 583 -18.46 22.96 -4.32
N CYS A 584 -19.40 22.16 -4.85
CA CYS A 584 -19.90 22.33 -6.22
C CYS A 584 -20.57 23.71 -6.42
N SER A 585 -21.33 24.19 -5.44
CA SER A 585 -21.97 25.52 -5.50
C SER A 585 -20.96 26.67 -5.45
N ARG A 586 -19.91 26.57 -4.61
CA ARG A 586 -18.81 27.55 -4.57
C ARG A 586 -18.04 27.60 -5.89
N ASN A 587 -17.71 26.45 -6.47
CA ASN A 587 -16.99 26.35 -7.74
C ASN A 587 -17.80 26.81 -8.97
N ARG A 588 -19.14 26.95 -8.85
CA ARG A 588 -19.96 27.60 -9.89
C ARG A 588 -20.01 29.13 -9.76
N ARG A 589 -19.83 29.67 -8.56
CA ARG A 589 -19.80 31.13 -8.30
C ARG A 589 -18.42 31.73 -8.58
N LEU A 590 -17.35 30.96 -8.35
CA LEU A 590 -15.98 31.33 -8.67
C LEU A 590 -15.61 30.70 -10.01
N GLY A 591 -15.62 31.48 -11.09
CA GLY A 591 -15.38 31.00 -12.45
C GLY A 591 -14.06 30.22 -12.61
N SER A 592 -14.03 29.30 -13.57
CA SER A 592 -13.06 28.20 -13.80
C SER A 592 -11.54 28.55 -13.84
N LYS A 593 -10.97 29.12 -12.77
CA LYS A 593 -9.52 29.42 -12.62
C LYS A 593 -8.98 29.32 -11.18
N SER A 594 -9.34 28.29 -10.40
CA SER A 594 -8.49 27.80 -9.28
C SER A 594 -8.98 26.48 -8.67
N THR A 595 -8.35 25.36 -9.00
CA THR A 595 -8.43 24.14 -8.17
C THR A 595 -7.35 24.17 -7.07
N SER A 596 -7.39 25.21 -6.24
CA SER A 596 -6.61 25.26 -4.99
C SER A 596 -7.39 24.50 -3.91
N ASN A 597 -6.79 23.45 -3.35
CA ASN A 597 -7.37 22.76 -2.18
C ASN A 597 -7.59 23.80 -1.06
N ILE A 598 -8.84 23.99 -0.65
CA ILE A 598 -9.17 24.93 0.42
C ILE A 598 -8.61 24.37 1.74
N ASN A 599 -7.85 25.21 2.44
CA ASN A 599 -7.32 24.91 3.76
C ASN A 599 -8.47 24.69 4.76
N VAL A 600 -8.67 23.44 5.16
CA VAL A 600 -9.29 23.09 6.44
C VAL A 600 -8.17 22.67 7.38
N ASP A 601 -7.35 23.66 7.74
CA ASP A 601 -6.13 23.50 8.54
C ASP A 601 -6.35 23.80 10.03
N THR A 602 -7.55 24.26 10.41
CA THR A 602 -7.96 24.44 11.79
C THR A 602 -8.69 23.19 12.29
N PRO A 603 -8.34 22.64 13.46
CA PRO A 603 -9.27 21.79 14.19
C PRO A 603 -10.54 22.61 14.46
N ILE A 604 -11.72 22.07 14.13
CA ILE A 604 -12.99 22.71 14.48
C ILE A 604 -13.18 22.54 16.00
N THR A 605 -12.54 23.43 16.75
CA THR A 605 -12.78 23.58 18.18
C THR A 605 -14.15 24.22 18.39
N SER A 606 -14.81 23.83 19.49
CA SER A 606 -16.20 24.20 19.84
C SER A 606 -16.47 25.69 20.10
N LYS A 607 -15.58 26.59 19.69
CA LYS A 607 -15.68 28.05 19.91
C LYS A 607 -16.20 28.86 18.70
N GLN A 608 -16.37 28.28 17.51
CA GLN A 608 -16.88 29.02 16.34
C GLN A 608 -18.41 29.01 16.15
N ILE A 609 -19.18 28.31 16.99
CA ILE A 609 -20.66 28.25 16.89
C ILE A 609 -21.35 29.47 17.55
N LYS A 610 -20.64 30.32 18.31
CA LYS A 610 -21.22 31.47 19.04
C LYS A 610 -21.46 32.77 18.22
N LYS A 611 -21.58 32.71 16.89
CA LYS A 611 -21.96 33.88 16.05
C LYS A 611 -22.98 33.56 14.95
N SER A 612 -24.10 32.94 15.33
CA SER A 612 -25.35 32.98 14.56
C SER A 612 -26.55 32.70 15.47
N SER A 613 -26.76 33.56 16.46
CA SER A 613 -27.97 33.56 17.27
C SER A 613 -29.12 34.17 16.47
N ILE A 614 -29.96 33.31 15.88
CA ILE A 614 -31.35 33.66 15.55
C ILE A 614 -32.21 32.98 16.61
N SER A 615 -32.95 33.80 17.36
CA SER A 615 -33.81 33.38 18.45
C SER A 615 -35.06 32.68 17.92
N TYR A 616 -35.36 31.51 18.49
CA TYR A 616 -36.73 30.99 18.57
C TYR A 616 -36.97 30.52 20.00
N ASP A 617 -38.03 31.03 20.60
CA ASP A 617 -38.31 30.86 22.02
C ASP A 617 -38.66 29.43 22.42
N LEU A 618 -38.31 29.07 23.64
CA LEU A 618 -38.78 27.84 24.27
C LEU A 618 -40.24 28.01 24.71
N MET A 619 -41.07 27.01 24.42
CA MET A 619 -42.20 26.68 25.29
C MET A 619 -42.09 25.24 25.79
N ASN A 620 -42.44 25.05 27.06
CA ASN A 620 -42.23 23.83 27.83
C ASN A 620 -43.24 22.71 27.49
N PRO A 621 -42.90 21.44 27.80
CA PRO A 621 -43.74 20.29 27.48
C PRO A 621 -44.67 19.90 28.66
N THR A 622 -45.98 19.88 28.43
CA THR A 622 -46.93 19.16 29.30
C THR A 622 -48.23 18.80 28.57
N THR A 623 -48.37 17.55 28.14
CA THR A 623 -49.49 16.64 28.50
C THR A 623 -49.38 15.31 27.76
N SER A 624 -49.83 14.25 28.42
CA SER A 624 -49.90 12.89 27.86
C SER A 624 -51.21 12.66 27.10
N LYS A 625 -51.18 11.74 26.12
CA LYS A 625 -52.30 10.83 25.81
C LYS A 625 -51.83 9.67 24.94
N LEU A 626 -52.31 8.46 25.27
CA LEU A 626 -52.15 7.27 24.44
C LEU A 626 -52.94 7.43 23.13
N LEU A 627 -52.51 6.74 22.06
CA LEU A 627 -53.40 6.09 21.09
C LEU A 627 -52.65 4.97 20.32
N GLN A 628 -53.43 4.01 19.81
CA GLN A 628 -53.00 2.66 19.38
C GLN A 628 -52.52 2.56 17.91
N PRO A 629 -51.87 1.44 17.50
CA PRO A 629 -51.25 1.32 16.18
C PRO A 629 -52.26 1.02 15.06
N ILE A 630 -52.04 1.58 13.86
CA ILE A 630 -52.86 1.30 12.67
C ILE A 630 -52.01 0.79 11.50
N LYS A 631 -52.17 -0.52 11.27
CA LYS A 631 -52.23 -1.30 10.02
C LYS A 631 -51.41 -0.87 8.78
N THR A 632 -50.62 -1.84 8.34
CA THR A 632 -50.11 -2.14 7.00
C THR A 632 -51.00 -1.70 5.83
N ILE A 633 -50.39 -1.13 4.79
CA ILE A 633 -50.94 -1.06 3.44
C ILE A 633 -49.89 -1.62 2.46
N ALA A 634 -50.29 -2.60 1.64
CA ALA A 634 -49.44 -3.19 0.60
C ALA A 634 -49.39 -2.29 -0.65
N ALA A 635 -48.20 -2.16 -1.25
CA ALA A 635 -48.01 -1.43 -2.51
C ALA A 635 -47.90 -2.40 -3.69
N VAL A 636 -48.72 -2.17 -4.72
CA VAL A 636 -48.89 -3.04 -5.89
C VAL A 636 -47.83 -2.74 -6.97
N ALA A 637 -47.28 -3.78 -7.60
CA ALA A 637 -46.34 -3.66 -8.71
C ALA A 637 -47.05 -3.36 -10.05
N PRO A 638 -46.61 -2.36 -10.84
CA PRO A 638 -47.18 -2.09 -12.16
C PRO A 638 -46.57 -2.99 -13.25
N LYS A 639 -47.42 -3.62 -14.06
CA LYS A 639 -47.04 -4.39 -15.26
C LYS A 639 -46.65 -3.45 -16.39
N ILE A 640 -45.49 -3.67 -17.03
CA ILE A 640 -45.11 -3.00 -18.28
C ILE A 640 -45.51 -3.89 -19.48
N LYS A 641 -46.26 -3.34 -20.43
CA LYS A 641 -46.58 -3.97 -21.72
C LYS A 641 -45.50 -3.62 -22.77
N SER A 642 -45.33 -4.51 -23.74
CA SER A 642 -44.33 -4.47 -24.82
C SER A 642 -44.81 -3.75 -26.10
N ILE A 643 -43.95 -3.73 -27.15
CA ILE A 643 -44.21 -3.43 -28.60
C ILE A 643 -44.03 -1.94 -29.01
N PRO A 644 -43.38 -1.58 -30.15
CA PRO A 644 -42.30 -2.24 -30.91
C PRO A 644 -41.13 -1.31 -31.37
N LEU A 645 -40.11 -1.87 -32.03
CA LEU A 645 -39.13 -1.11 -32.84
C LEU A 645 -39.74 -0.59 -34.17
N ARG A 646 -39.20 0.52 -34.71
CA ARG A 646 -39.34 0.87 -36.14
C ARG A 646 -38.05 1.47 -36.73
N LYS A 647 -37.68 1.03 -37.93
CA LYS A 647 -36.42 1.38 -38.62
C LYS A 647 -36.49 2.70 -39.41
N SER A 648 -35.33 3.35 -39.52
CA SER A 648 -34.80 4.22 -40.59
C SER A 648 -35.73 4.83 -41.66
N LYS A 649 -35.50 6.13 -41.96
CA LYS A 649 -35.53 6.64 -43.36
C LYS A 649 -34.50 7.77 -43.58
N THR A 650 -33.84 7.71 -44.73
CA THR A 650 -32.88 8.68 -45.29
C THR A 650 -33.57 9.84 -46.02
N MET A 651 -32.92 11.02 -46.16
CA MET A 651 -32.47 11.57 -47.48
C MET A 651 -31.95 13.04 -47.51
N LYS A 652 -30.83 13.19 -48.26
CA LYS A 652 -30.37 14.28 -49.17
C LYS A 652 -30.53 15.81 -48.88
N LYS A 653 -29.36 16.45 -48.78
CA LYS A 653 -28.81 17.58 -49.60
C LYS A 653 -29.73 18.69 -50.18
N SER A 654 -29.48 19.93 -49.72
CA SER A 654 -29.22 21.18 -50.49
C SER A 654 -28.93 22.31 -49.47
N GLY A 655 -28.24 23.43 -49.71
CA GLY A 655 -27.46 23.94 -50.85
C GLY A 655 -27.20 25.47 -50.70
N ILE A 656 -26.05 25.95 -51.17
CA ILE A 656 -25.71 27.37 -51.50
C ILE A 656 -25.17 28.32 -50.39
N LEU A 657 -24.11 29.03 -50.81
CA LEU A 657 -23.20 30.01 -50.21
C LEU A 657 -23.82 31.28 -49.56
N LYS A 658 -23.06 31.90 -48.63
CA LYS A 658 -22.32 33.16 -48.90
C LYS A 658 -21.20 33.47 -47.89
N LYS A 659 -20.22 34.26 -48.37
CA LYS A 659 -18.94 34.60 -47.71
C LYS A 659 -19.13 35.66 -46.61
N ASN A 660 -18.24 35.69 -45.62
CA ASN A 660 -17.43 36.90 -45.39
C ASN A 660 -16.13 36.63 -44.61
N GLN A 661 -15.04 37.23 -45.09
CA GLN A 661 -13.71 37.18 -44.46
C GLN A 661 -13.54 38.36 -43.49
N LYS A 662 -12.80 38.18 -42.40
CA LYS A 662 -11.95 39.25 -41.85
C LYS A 662 -10.62 38.67 -41.37
N LYS A 663 -9.53 39.13 -42.02
CA LYS A 663 -8.14 38.76 -41.72
C LYS A 663 -7.71 39.35 -40.36
N ARG A 664 -6.78 38.68 -39.66
CA ARG A 664 -5.85 39.35 -38.75
C ARG A 664 -4.42 38.92 -39.08
N LYS A 665 -3.52 39.89 -39.19
CA LYS A 665 -2.15 39.74 -39.70
C LYS A 665 -1.23 39.10 -38.67
N MET A 666 -0.28 38.28 -39.13
CA MET A 666 1.01 38.05 -38.48
C MET A 666 2.13 38.55 -39.40
N THR A 667 3.23 39.00 -38.81
CA THR A 667 4.47 39.42 -39.50
C THR A 667 5.68 38.69 -38.87
N PRO A 668 6.81 38.54 -39.58
CA PRO A 668 7.52 37.26 -39.57
C PRO A 668 9.02 37.33 -39.18
N SER A 669 9.71 36.22 -39.45
CA SER A 669 11.17 35.93 -39.42
C SER A 669 11.62 35.03 -38.26
N LYS A 670 12.55 34.08 -38.43
CA LYS A 670 13.47 33.83 -39.57
C LYS A 670 13.40 32.37 -40.09
N GLN A 671 13.72 32.19 -41.37
CA GLN A 671 13.91 30.88 -42.03
C GLN A 671 15.37 30.42 -41.98
N LYS A 672 15.56 29.09 -41.94
CA LYS A 672 16.57 28.22 -42.61
C LYS A 672 16.12 26.78 -42.27
N ALA A 673 15.63 25.90 -43.15
CA ALA A 673 16.25 25.32 -44.38
C ALA A 673 17.65 24.77 -44.06
N VAL A 674 18.02 23.49 -44.25
CA VAL A 674 17.72 22.43 -45.26
C VAL A 674 17.93 21.05 -44.58
N ALA A 675 17.28 19.90 -44.86
CA ALA A 675 16.04 19.54 -45.59
C ALA A 675 15.64 18.05 -45.27
N ASN A 676 15.16 17.31 -46.29
CA ASN A 676 14.79 15.87 -46.42
C ASN A 676 15.66 14.85 -45.63
N THR A 677 15.22 13.65 -45.27
CA THR A 677 14.24 12.74 -45.92
C THR A 677 13.34 11.98 -44.93
N ALA A 678 12.16 11.56 -45.40
CA ALA A 678 11.36 10.51 -44.76
C ALA A 678 10.97 9.48 -45.82
N GLU A 679 11.50 8.26 -45.74
CA GLU A 679 10.96 7.06 -46.40
C GLU A 679 11.69 5.78 -45.91
N ASN A 680 10.91 4.71 -45.67
CA ASN A 680 11.34 3.32 -45.38
C ASN A 680 12.10 3.16 -44.03
N ILE A 681 11.85 2.14 -43.20
CA ILE A 681 11.97 0.67 -43.35
C ILE A 681 11.04 0.07 -42.27
N ILE A 682 9.93 -0.64 -42.56
CA ILE A 682 9.77 -2.06 -42.95
C ILE A 682 10.45 -3.06 -41.99
N PHE A 683 9.64 -4.00 -41.48
CA PHE A 683 10.07 -5.14 -40.65
C PHE A 683 11.12 -6.02 -41.36
N SER A 684 12.09 -6.52 -40.59
CA SER A 684 12.79 -7.77 -40.91
C SER A 684 13.13 -8.53 -39.63
N ILE A 685 12.42 -9.63 -39.41
CA ILE A 685 12.81 -10.69 -38.47
C ILE A 685 13.38 -11.82 -39.35
N HIS A 686 14.63 -12.22 -39.14
CA HIS A 686 15.09 -13.61 -39.28
C HIS A 686 16.55 -13.83 -38.81
N ASN A 687 16.71 -14.85 -37.98
CA ASN A 687 17.80 -15.85 -37.89
C ASN A 687 19.27 -15.34 -37.90
N CYS A 688 19.96 -15.37 -36.75
CA CYS A 688 20.86 -16.46 -36.29
C CYS A 688 22.35 -16.17 -36.59
N PRO A 689 23.33 -16.78 -35.87
CA PRO A 689 23.23 -17.87 -34.88
C PRO A 689 22.97 -17.38 -33.44
#